data_AF-A0A960SVG6-F1
#
_entry.id   AF-A0A960SVG6-F1
#
_cell.length_a   1.000
_cell.length_b   1.000
_cell.length_c   1.000
_cell.angle_alpha   90.00
_cell.angle_beta   90.00
_cell.angle_gamma   90.00
#
_symmetry.space_group_name_H-M   'P 1'
#
loop_
_entity.id
_entity.type
_entity.pdbx_description
1 polymer ?
#
loop_
_entity_poly.entity_id
_entity_poly.type
_entity_poly.pdbx_seq_one_letter_code
_entity_poly.pdbx_strand_id
1 'polypeptide(L)'
;MKPSRFLAPWLALIALASPSTAQTTVYWDGDTSGGGNGSSDVWDTSTANWNPASDYTGTAQTWVNTNNDSAVFDGTAGTVTLGTAITAGGLTFETDGYTVTGSTVTLAGTTPTLSSGSGVSAAIASSLAGSSGLTKTGDGTIVLTGGSSLGGNIAVNAGTLQLNGSRGFNAGFFGGSRTFTVASGATLDVAGSWNTSSANVFTLNGGTLNFSLGGGEPNANYVNNLNVTNGTISGNAFRTGNGAVSYNFSGDSGSTISADLGMVRTGALPDGTITLDVADGAAANDLAISGVIHDVTGFANSTLRKSGAGTLLLGNAGNSFTGAVVVATGTLKFGAAGGATNGVLGVLNTAVSKVTVESGATIDFNGHNDNTYGYTIAGSGVGGVGALTNTGGGIANNFRQASNIALSADASIGGTGNWSLLASSYSATTLNTAGFTLTKTGSNTIGLVNTTVSGGGTVQIDQGSLALGPVGSGVNASGTAFTLADSSGVSLSVGRNSSIGSLSGGGSTGGSVSLSSSRTLTVGALDSNTTFSGAITGAGALVKTGGGNLTFGGSTANTYTGLTTVNDGTLTLAKNDSVTALAGSVVVNAGATLVADSNKSGRIADSASVTITGAGAQFLFGANQNDTINVLGINDGGTVNIGGSGSNLRPNGGITSTGGGSITGSAGNGGLNFNGGTRTITVSDDTLAIGISLSNGGLTKDGDGTLSLTASSSYSGDTSVTAGTLLANNSSGSGTGSGSVNVTSSGRLGGTGIIAGNTTVDGILAPGASPGTLSFNSDLGLNDSAVLEFELNPGDLSIGSGINDLLSISGSLTLDGLLNITATSGDFLGASLGDTWTLATYGGSLIDNGLELISMPALANDYSWSVDTSNAGFVNLTVIPEPRLGLLGAFGLLFLLRRRRS
;
A
#
# COMPACT_ATOMS: atom_id res chain seq x y z
N MET A 1 -32.28 -90.92 3.76
CA MET A 1 -31.49 -92.18 3.60
C MET A 1 -30.35 -92.17 4.63
N LYS A 2 -29.80 -93.36 4.97
CA LYS A 2 -28.50 -93.61 5.64
C LYS A 2 -27.70 -94.59 4.73
N PRO A 3 -26.38 -94.87 4.89
CA PRO A 3 -25.36 -94.36 5.82
C PRO A 3 -24.48 -93.28 5.12
N SER A 4 -23.15 -93.09 5.19
CA SER A 4 -21.97 -93.68 5.89
C SER A 4 -20.85 -92.61 5.97
N ARG A 5 -20.16 -92.37 7.09
CA ARG A 5 -19.10 -93.14 7.82
C ARG A 5 -17.69 -93.13 7.21
N PHE A 6 -16.83 -92.25 7.74
CA PHE A 6 -15.40 -92.45 8.13
C PHE A 6 -15.06 -91.26 9.05
N LEU A 7 -15.05 -91.32 10.39
CA LEU A 7 -14.22 -92.07 11.35
C LEU A 7 -12.70 -91.78 11.31
N ALA A 8 -12.27 -90.84 12.17
CA ALA A 8 -10.98 -90.83 12.85
C ALA A 8 -11.18 -90.15 14.23
N PRO A 9 -10.78 -90.75 15.37
CA PRO A 9 -10.99 -90.17 16.70
C PRO A 9 -9.82 -89.28 17.13
N TRP A 10 -10.12 -88.16 17.80
CA TRP A 10 -9.17 -87.47 18.65
C TRP A 10 -9.45 -87.83 20.11
N LEU A 11 -8.40 -88.20 20.86
CA LEU A 11 -8.50 -88.38 22.31
C LEU A 11 -8.57 -87.01 22.98
N ALA A 12 -9.59 -86.78 23.79
CA ALA A 12 -9.65 -85.61 24.66
C ALA A 12 -8.68 -85.81 25.85
N LEU A 13 -7.47 -85.27 25.74
CA LEU A 13 -6.55 -85.18 26.86
C LEU A 13 -7.06 -84.09 27.82
N ILE A 14 -7.83 -84.50 28.84
CA ILE A 14 -8.19 -83.61 29.94
C ILE A 14 -6.93 -83.33 30.76
N ALA A 15 -6.25 -82.24 30.43
CA ALA A 15 -5.21 -81.71 31.29
C ALA A 15 -5.85 -81.21 32.59
N LEU A 16 -5.50 -81.85 33.71
CA LEU A 16 -5.76 -81.32 35.04
C LEU A 16 -4.96 -80.02 35.18
N ALA A 17 -5.64 -78.88 35.05
CA ALA A 17 -5.05 -77.60 35.36
C ALA A 17 -4.70 -77.56 36.85
N SER A 18 -3.41 -77.46 37.17
CA SER A 18 -2.95 -77.11 38.51
C SER A 18 -3.64 -75.81 38.94
N PRO A 19 -4.07 -75.67 40.21
CA PRO A 19 -4.55 -74.39 40.69
C PRO A 19 -3.42 -73.37 40.55
N SER A 20 -3.67 -72.28 39.82
CA SER A 20 -2.75 -71.14 39.80
C SER A 20 -2.68 -70.56 41.20
N THR A 21 -1.52 -70.66 41.83
CA THR A 21 -1.17 -69.87 43.01
C THR A 21 -1.45 -68.40 42.72
N ALA A 22 -2.10 -67.71 43.66
CA ALA A 22 -2.36 -66.28 43.51
C ALA A 22 -1.04 -65.50 43.58
N GLN A 23 -0.97 -64.40 42.84
CA GLN A 23 0.10 -63.42 42.99
C GLN A 23 0.10 -62.87 44.43
N THR A 24 1.24 -62.90 45.09
CA THR A 24 1.45 -62.37 46.44
C THR A 24 2.49 -61.24 46.45
N THR A 25 2.55 -60.51 47.56
CA THR A 25 3.57 -59.47 47.81
C THR A 25 4.49 -59.98 48.92
N VAL A 26 5.80 -59.85 48.72
CA VAL A 26 6.83 -60.34 49.66
C VAL A 26 7.94 -59.30 49.86
N TYR A 27 8.54 -59.29 51.05
CA TYR A 27 9.40 -58.23 51.55
C TYR A 27 10.85 -58.71 51.67
N TRP A 28 11.81 -57.89 51.24
CA TRP A 28 13.22 -58.24 51.19
C TRP A 28 13.85 -58.23 52.59
N ASP A 29 14.33 -59.39 53.04
CA ASP A 29 15.06 -59.53 54.30
C ASP A 29 16.56 -59.34 54.04
N GLY A 30 17.16 -60.21 53.24
CA GLY A 30 18.57 -60.12 52.84
C GLY A 30 19.60 -60.44 53.94
N ASP A 31 19.17 -60.97 55.09
CA ASP A 31 20.04 -61.62 56.06
C ASP A 31 19.33 -62.82 56.73
N THR A 32 19.96 -63.99 56.65
CA THR A 32 19.47 -65.23 57.29
C THR A 32 19.70 -65.27 58.82
N SER A 33 20.38 -64.28 59.41
CA SER A 33 20.72 -64.27 60.84
C SER A 33 19.54 -63.96 61.78
N GLY A 34 18.45 -63.41 61.26
CA GLY A 34 17.18 -63.19 61.96
C GLY A 34 17.09 -61.84 62.70
N GLY A 35 16.59 -60.82 62.00
CA GLY A 35 16.29 -59.49 62.55
C GLY A 35 16.93 -58.30 61.82
N GLY A 36 17.45 -58.51 60.60
CA GLY A 36 18.10 -57.49 59.77
C GLY A 36 17.24 -57.06 58.59
N ASN A 37 16.18 -56.28 58.83
CA ASN A 37 15.26 -55.81 57.79
C ASN A 37 16.00 -55.07 56.65
N GLY A 38 16.13 -55.71 55.49
CA GLY A 38 16.79 -55.16 54.30
C GLY A 38 18.33 -55.20 54.40
N SER A 39 18.98 -55.59 53.30
CA SER A 39 20.43 -55.82 53.26
C SER A 39 20.96 -55.93 51.81
N SER A 40 22.27 -56.03 51.64
CA SER A 40 22.92 -56.39 50.36
C SER A 40 23.22 -57.90 50.31
N ASP A 41 22.40 -58.67 49.60
CA ASP A 41 22.56 -60.13 49.48
C ASP A 41 22.05 -60.65 48.12
N VAL A 42 22.13 -61.97 47.90
CA VAL A 42 21.75 -62.66 46.68
C VAL A 42 20.23 -62.88 46.61
N TRP A 43 19.63 -62.54 45.47
CA TRP A 43 18.27 -62.94 45.11
C TRP A 43 18.35 -64.19 44.22
N ASP A 44 17.91 -65.32 44.75
CA ASP A 44 17.71 -66.56 44.01
C ASP A 44 16.42 -67.29 44.45
N THR A 45 16.25 -68.54 44.00
CA THR A 45 15.03 -69.36 44.22
C THR A 45 15.24 -70.48 45.24
N SER A 46 16.30 -70.43 46.04
CA SER A 46 16.73 -71.44 47.02
C SER A 46 17.14 -70.85 48.37
N THR A 47 17.58 -69.59 48.41
CA THR A 47 17.76 -68.80 49.64
C THR A 47 16.42 -68.27 50.16
N ALA A 48 16.21 -68.34 51.47
CA ALA A 48 14.97 -67.94 52.14
C ALA A 48 14.99 -66.45 52.51
N ASN A 49 15.22 -65.58 51.52
CA ASN A 49 15.53 -64.15 51.74
C ASN A 49 14.29 -63.23 51.67
N TRP A 50 13.07 -63.79 51.70
CA TRP A 50 11.80 -63.08 51.53
C TRP A 50 10.84 -63.34 52.68
N ASN A 51 10.24 -62.30 53.26
CA ASN A 51 9.18 -62.43 54.26
C ASN A 51 7.78 -62.22 53.66
N PRO A 52 6.73 -62.89 54.20
CA PRO A 52 5.35 -62.78 53.70
C PRO A 52 4.59 -61.54 54.19
N ALA A 53 5.16 -60.75 55.10
CA ALA A 53 4.51 -59.58 55.72
C ALA A 53 5.49 -58.42 55.96
N SER A 54 4.98 -57.19 55.90
CA SER A 54 5.74 -55.93 56.04
C SER A 54 6.23 -55.64 57.47
N ASP A 55 5.75 -56.39 58.46
CA ASP A 55 6.27 -56.38 59.83
C ASP A 55 7.34 -57.45 60.05
N TYR A 56 7.78 -58.11 58.97
CA TYR A 56 8.78 -59.17 58.94
C TYR A 56 8.40 -60.38 59.82
N THR A 57 7.10 -60.56 60.08
CA THR A 57 6.57 -61.74 60.75
C THR A 57 6.23 -62.87 59.78
N GLY A 58 6.24 -64.10 60.28
CA GLY A 58 6.00 -65.32 59.52
C GLY A 58 7.21 -66.24 59.48
N THR A 59 7.34 -67.01 58.41
CA THR A 59 8.53 -67.82 58.12
C THR A 59 9.08 -67.36 56.78
N ALA A 60 10.36 -66.98 56.75
CA ALA A 60 11.01 -66.54 55.53
C ALA A 60 11.01 -67.67 54.47
N GLN A 61 10.85 -67.28 53.20
CA GLN A 61 10.58 -68.17 52.07
C GLN A 61 11.48 -67.88 50.87
N THR A 62 11.57 -68.84 49.96
CA THR A 62 12.33 -68.70 48.71
C THR A 62 11.49 -68.01 47.63
N TRP A 63 12.14 -67.37 46.65
CA TRP A 63 11.41 -66.74 45.54
C TRP A 63 10.80 -67.76 44.57
N VAL A 64 9.55 -67.56 44.15
CA VAL A 64 8.79 -68.48 43.29
C VAL A 64 8.52 -67.86 41.90
N ASN A 65 9.40 -68.17 40.94
CA ASN A 65 9.33 -67.66 39.56
C ASN A 65 8.03 -68.00 38.78
N THR A 66 7.15 -68.87 39.26
CA THR A 66 5.89 -69.25 38.57
C THR A 66 4.66 -68.44 38.98
N ASN A 67 4.73 -67.67 40.06
CA ASN A 67 3.56 -66.96 40.61
C ASN A 67 3.35 -65.55 40.05
N ASN A 68 4.40 -64.95 39.47
CA ASN A 68 4.50 -63.51 39.21
C ASN A 68 4.37 -62.67 40.50
N ASP A 69 4.94 -63.13 41.62
CA ASP A 69 4.93 -62.41 42.90
C ASP A 69 5.58 -61.01 42.78
N SER A 70 5.21 -60.11 43.69
CA SER A 70 5.68 -58.74 43.76
C SER A 70 6.69 -58.55 44.89
N ALA A 71 7.89 -58.06 44.56
CA ALA A 71 8.95 -57.80 45.52
C ALA A 71 8.81 -56.39 46.14
N VAL A 72 9.06 -56.28 47.44
CA VAL A 72 9.17 -55.00 48.17
C VAL A 72 10.57 -54.87 48.77
N PHE A 73 11.18 -53.71 48.57
CA PHE A 73 12.50 -53.32 49.04
C PHE A 73 12.37 -52.12 49.99
N ASP A 74 12.08 -52.44 51.24
CA ASP A 74 12.00 -51.57 52.40
C ASP A 74 13.17 -51.86 53.37
N GLY A 75 13.12 -51.38 54.61
CA GLY A 75 14.21 -51.58 55.57
C GLY A 75 15.52 -50.89 55.14
N THR A 76 16.66 -51.54 55.33
CA THR A 76 18.00 -50.99 55.06
C THR A 76 18.40 -51.18 53.60
N ALA A 77 18.61 -50.08 52.88
CA ALA A 77 18.98 -50.14 51.46
C ALA A 77 20.31 -50.86 51.20
N GLY A 78 20.34 -51.63 50.10
CA GLY A 78 21.50 -52.44 49.72
C GLY A 78 21.57 -52.78 48.23
N THR A 79 22.59 -53.56 47.87
CA THR A 79 22.75 -54.14 46.53
C THR A 79 22.20 -55.56 46.49
N VAL A 80 21.04 -55.72 45.86
CA VAL A 80 20.35 -57.01 45.66
C VAL A 80 20.89 -57.65 44.39
N THR A 81 21.58 -58.79 44.53
CA THR A 81 22.31 -59.41 43.42
C THR A 81 21.60 -60.67 42.93
N LEU A 82 20.98 -60.62 41.75
CA LEU A 82 20.30 -61.77 41.15
C LEU A 82 21.29 -62.87 40.77
N GLY A 83 21.33 -63.94 41.56
CA GLY A 83 22.16 -65.13 41.32
C GLY A 83 21.62 -66.04 40.21
N THR A 84 20.33 -65.90 39.87
CA THR A 84 19.67 -66.60 38.77
C THR A 84 18.68 -65.66 38.07
N ALA A 85 18.11 -66.08 36.92
CA ALA A 85 17.05 -65.31 36.28
C ALA A 85 15.77 -65.35 37.15
N ILE A 86 15.22 -64.17 37.43
CA ILE A 86 14.04 -63.99 38.28
C ILE A 86 12.84 -63.62 37.42
N THR A 87 11.64 -64.02 37.83
CA THR A 87 10.36 -63.62 37.25
C THR A 87 9.46 -63.03 38.32
N ALA A 88 8.95 -61.82 38.10
CA ALA A 88 8.20 -61.02 39.07
C ALA A 88 7.06 -60.25 38.41
N GLY A 89 5.95 -60.04 39.13
CA GLY A 89 4.84 -59.18 38.72
C GLY A 89 5.09 -57.71 39.00
N GLY A 90 5.99 -57.39 39.94
CA GLY A 90 6.46 -56.03 40.16
C GLY A 90 7.56 -55.91 41.20
N LEU A 91 8.23 -54.75 41.24
CA LEU A 91 9.22 -54.39 42.27
C LEU A 91 8.83 -53.02 42.85
N THR A 92 8.78 -52.92 44.17
CA THR A 92 8.45 -51.69 44.92
C THR A 92 9.61 -51.32 45.82
N PHE A 93 10.02 -50.05 45.84
CA PHE A 93 11.14 -49.55 46.65
C PHE A 93 10.65 -48.44 47.58
N GLU A 94 10.76 -48.66 48.90
CA GLU A 94 10.33 -47.68 49.91
C GLU A 94 11.53 -47.05 50.66
N THR A 95 12.75 -47.55 50.45
CA THR A 95 14.00 -46.95 50.95
C THR A 95 14.89 -46.46 49.80
N ASP A 96 15.45 -45.25 49.95
CA ASP A 96 16.40 -44.65 49.01
C ASP A 96 17.74 -45.41 48.93
N GLY A 97 18.33 -45.49 47.74
CA GLY A 97 19.66 -46.05 47.50
C GLY A 97 19.71 -47.55 47.14
N TYR A 98 18.59 -48.26 47.10
CA TYR A 98 18.54 -49.67 46.68
C TYR A 98 19.04 -49.86 45.24
N THR A 99 19.81 -50.93 45.00
CA THR A 99 20.30 -51.30 43.66
C THR A 99 20.06 -52.78 43.36
N VAL A 100 19.32 -53.09 42.29
CA VAL A 100 19.09 -54.45 41.79
C VAL A 100 20.03 -54.75 40.63
N THR A 101 20.86 -55.78 40.73
CA THR A 101 21.96 -56.07 39.78
C THR A 101 22.15 -57.57 39.55
N GLY A 102 23.02 -57.95 38.59
CA GLY A 102 23.33 -59.34 38.27
C GLY A 102 22.52 -59.86 37.09
N SER A 103 21.82 -60.99 37.28
CA SER A 103 21.04 -61.66 36.23
C SER A 103 19.77 -60.88 35.81
N THR A 104 18.96 -61.48 34.94
CA THR A 104 17.77 -60.87 34.32
C THR A 104 16.55 -60.89 35.24
N VAL A 105 15.84 -59.76 35.33
CA VAL A 105 14.48 -59.65 35.88
C VAL A 105 13.48 -59.76 34.73
N THR A 106 12.60 -60.76 34.77
CA THR A 106 11.48 -60.91 33.84
C THR A 106 10.22 -60.34 34.46
N LEU A 107 9.77 -59.20 33.94
CA LEU A 107 8.50 -58.56 34.30
C LEU A 107 7.34 -59.32 33.63
N ALA A 108 6.49 -59.91 34.45
CA ALA A 108 5.44 -60.84 34.03
C ALA A 108 4.04 -60.42 34.52
N GLY A 109 3.02 -61.18 34.14
CA GLY A 109 1.62 -60.74 34.27
C GLY A 109 1.20 -59.75 33.17
N THR A 110 0.01 -59.17 33.28
CA THR A 110 -0.56 -58.29 32.23
C THR A 110 -0.06 -56.85 32.30
N THR A 111 0.29 -56.38 33.50
CA THR A 111 0.52 -54.95 33.79
C THR A 111 1.64 -54.79 34.83
N PRO A 112 2.86 -55.28 34.56
CA PRO A 112 3.91 -55.32 35.58
C PRO A 112 4.34 -53.93 36.05
N THR A 113 4.57 -53.80 37.35
CA THR A 113 4.84 -52.50 37.99
C THR A 113 6.29 -52.35 38.49
N LEU A 114 6.83 -51.15 38.35
CA LEU A 114 7.96 -50.68 39.16
C LEU A 114 7.48 -49.49 39.97
N SER A 115 7.61 -49.53 41.30
CA SER A 115 7.11 -48.50 42.20
C SER A 115 8.22 -47.96 43.11
N SER A 116 8.14 -46.68 43.47
CA SER A 116 9.13 -46.01 44.32
C SER A 116 8.47 -44.96 45.21
N GLY A 117 8.67 -45.02 46.53
CA GLY A 117 8.13 -44.07 47.50
C GLY A 117 8.53 -42.62 47.25
N SER A 118 7.83 -41.66 47.88
CA SER A 118 8.13 -40.23 47.70
C SER A 118 9.54 -39.89 48.21
N GLY A 119 10.38 -39.35 47.32
CA GLY A 119 11.78 -39.03 47.61
C GLY A 119 12.75 -40.20 47.52
N VAL A 120 12.26 -41.42 47.24
CA VAL A 120 13.09 -42.63 47.04
C VAL A 120 13.68 -42.63 45.63
N SER A 121 14.96 -42.94 45.49
CA SER A 121 15.61 -43.31 44.24
C SER A 121 16.17 -44.74 44.33
N ALA A 122 15.80 -45.61 43.39
CA ALA A 122 16.35 -46.96 43.30
C ALA A 122 16.82 -47.30 41.87
N ALA A 123 17.90 -48.07 41.77
CA ALA A 123 18.55 -48.42 40.51
C ALA A 123 18.30 -49.88 40.12
N ILE A 124 18.09 -50.13 38.82
CA ILE A 124 18.02 -51.48 38.25
C ILE A 124 19.08 -51.61 37.15
N ALA A 125 20.19 -52.23 37.52
CA ALA A 125 21.32 -52.60 36.66
C ALA A 125 21.16 -54.00 36.06
N SER A 126 20.31 -54.84 36.66
CA SER A 126 19.83 -56.09 36.03
C SER A 126 19.17 -55.82 34.69
N SER A 127 19.30 -56.75 33.74
CA SER A 127 18.59 -56.65 32.47
C SER A 127 17.10 -56.93 32.66
N LEU A 128 16.23 -56.17 31.97
CA LEU A 128 14.79 -56.38 31.99
C LEU A 128 14.31 -57.25 30.82
N ALA A 129 13.38 -58.16 31.08
CA ALA A 129 12.70 -58.99 30.07
C ALA A 129 11.19 -59.05 30.36
N GLY A 130 10.40 -59.55 29.40
CA GLY A 130 8.94 -59.65 29.53
C GLY A 130 8.22 -59.23 28.26
N SER A 131 6.95 -59.63 28.07
CA SER A 131 6.17 -59.33 26.86
C SER A 131 5.22 -58.13 27.01
N SER A 132 4.73 -57.88 28.22
CA SER A 132 3.63 -56.95 28.50
C SER A 132 4.03 -55.47 28.58
N GLY A 133 5.33 -55.17 28.70
CA GLY A 133 5.83 -53.80 28.90
C GLY A 133 6.11 -53.49 30.37
N LEU A 134 5.83 -52.24 30.79
CA LEU A 134 6.16 -51.74 32.13
C LEU A 134 5.23 -50.57 32.52
N THR A 135 4.77 -50.54 33.77
CA THR A 135 4.14 -49.37 34.40
C THR A 135 4.98 -48.86 35.58
N LYS A 136 5.43 -47.60 35.54
CA LYS A 136 6.08 -46.92 36.68
C LYS A 136 5.03 -46.19 37.55
N THR A 137 5.05 -46.47 38.85
CA THR A 137 4.17 -45.86 39.88
C THR A 137 4.99 -45.28 41.04
N GLY A 138 4.31 -44.61 41.98
CA GLY A 138 4.94 -43.93 43.13
C GLY A 138 5.74 -42.67 42.73
N ASP A 139 5.88 -41.72 43.65
CA ASP A 139 6.42 -40.39 43.33
C ASP A 139 7.95 -40.34 43.21
N GLY A 140 8.65 -41.39 43.64
CA GLY A 140 10.10 -41.51 43.55
C GLY A 140 10.66 -41.73 42.14
N THR A 141 11.97 -41.96 42.07
CA THR A 141 12.73 -42.23 40.85
C THR A 141 13.11 -43.71 40.74
N ILE A 142 12.91 -44.30 39.56
CA ILE A 142 13.49 -45.58 39.18
C ILE A 142 14.51 -45.34 38.06
N VAL A 143 15.77 -45.69 38.32
CA VAL A 143 16.88 -45.52 37.37
C VAL A 143 17.21 -46.85 36.71
N LEU A 144 16.94 -46.98 35.41
CA LEU A 144 17.26 -48.17 34.64
C LEU A 144 18.61 -48.02 33.95
N THR A 145 19.58 -48.87 34.34
CA THR A 145 20.96 -48.84 33.81
C THR A 145 21.37 -50.13 33.10
N GLY A 146 20.60 -51.22 33.28
CA GLY A 146 20.79 -52.50 32.60
C GLY A 146 20.38 -52.52 31.13
N GLY A 147 20.46 -53.69 30.49
CA GLY A 147 19.87 -53.94 29.17
C GLY A 147 18.36 -54.18 29.25
N SER A 148 17.65 -54.21 28.12
CA SER A 148 16.25 -54.66 28.12
C SER A 148 15.82 -55.34 26.82
N SER A 149 14.95 -56.34 26.99
CA SER A 149 14.26 -57.10 25.94
C SER A 149 12.74 -57.01 26.08
N LEU A 150 12.24 -56.07 26.90
CA LEU A 150 10.82 -55.85 27.14
C LEU A 150 10.05 -55.64 25.83
N GLY A 151 9.01 -56.42 25.59
CA GLY A 151 7.93 -56.10 24.65
C GLY A 151 7.03 -54.98 25.18
N GLY A 152 5.86 -54.80 24.56
CA GLY A 152 4.79 -53.96 25.09
C GLY A 152 5.07 -52.46 25.19
N ASN A 153 4.07 -51.75 25.73
CA ASN A 153 4.10 -50.30 25.95
C ASN A 153 4.69 -49.95 27.32
N ILE A 154 5.19 -48.73 27.45
CA ILE A 154 5.78 -48.21 28.69
C ILE A 154 4.91 -47.08 29.21
N ALA A 155 4.41 -47.20 30.44
CA ALA A 155 3.61 -46.18 31.11
C ALA A 155 4.39 -45.62 32.31
N VAL A 156 4.39 -44.29 32.47
CA VAL A 156 4.95 -43.59 33.63
C VAL A 156 3.81 -42.80 34.26
N ASN A 157 3.19 -43.39 35.29
CA ASN A 157 1.97 -42.88 35.90
C ASN A 157 2.25 -41.91 37.06
N ALA A 158 3.41 -42.02 37.72
CA ALA A 158 3.85 -41.15 38.80
C ALA A 158 5.39 -41.14 38.93
N GLY A 159 5.92 -40.06 39.51
CA GLY A 159 7.35 -39.88 39.73
C GLY A 159 8.19 -39.89 38.45
N THR A 160 9.44 -40.34 38.57
CA THR A 160 10.41 -40.34 37.46
C THR A 160 10.81 -41.75 37.04
N LEU A 161 10.77 -42.04 35.74
CA LEU A 161 11.48 -43.17 35.14
C LEU A 161 12.71 -42.64 34.40
N GLN A 162 13.91 -42.91 34.92
CA GLN A 162 15.17 -42.47 34.30
C GLN A 162 15.83 -43.61 33.50
N LEU A 163 16.25 -43.33 32.27
CA LEU A 163 16.95 -44.24 31.38
C LEU A 163 18.42 -43.84 31.28
N ASN A 164 19.32 -44.59 31.94
CA ASN A 164 20.71 -44.19 32.21
C ASN A 164 21.69 -45.34 31.91
N GLY A 165 21.79 -45.74 30.63
CA GLY A 165 22.63 -46.85 30.18
C GLY A 165 23.74 -46.42 29.22
N SER A 166 24.99 -46.82 29.51
CA SER A 166 26.21 -46.31 28.85
C SER A 166 26.60 -46.99 27.54
N ARG A 167 25.76 -47.85 26.95
CA ARG A 167 26.05 -48.55 25.69
C ARG A 167 25.02 -48.19 24.62
N GLY A 168 25.51 -47.68 23.48
CA GLY A 168 24.68 -47.20 22.37
C GLY A 168 23.64 -48.23 21.93
N PHE A 169 22.36 -47.87 22.05
CA PHE A 169 21.22 -48.78 22.05
C PHE A 169 20.81 -49.31 20.67
N ASN A 170 21.74 -49.86 19.89
CA ASN A 170 21.39 -50.60 18.68
C ASN A 170 20.64 -51.89 19.06
N ALA A 171 19.30 -51.82 19.00
CA ALA A 171 18.30 -52.88 19.29
C ALA A 171 18.12 -53.38 20.74
N GLY A 172 18.87 -52.88 21.74
CA GLY A 172 19.04 -53.57 23.04
C GLY A 172 18.35 -53.02 24.31
N PHE A 173 17.26 -52.24 24.21
CA PHE A 173 16.49 -51.85 25.42
C PHE A 173 14.97 -51.75 25.18
N PHE A 174 14.56 -50.91 24.22
CA PHE A 174 13.16 -50.81 23.78
C PHE A 174 13.09 -50.93 22.25
N GLY A 175 13.54 -52.09 21.73
CA GLY A 175 13.49 -52.41 20.29
C GLY A 175 12.07 -52.62 19.76
N GLY A 176 11.88 -52.49 18.45
CA GLY A 176 10.56 -52.47 17.82
C GLY A 176 9.79 -51.16 18.03
N SER A 177 8.59 -51.07 17.45
CA SER A 177 7.66 -49.94 17.64
C SER A 177 6.84 -50.14 18.91
N ARG A 178 6.70 -49.09 19.73
CA ARG A 178 5.84 -49.07 20.92
C ARG A 178 5.40 -47.65 21.29
N THR A 179 4.43 -47.57 22.20
CA THR A 179 4.03 -46.31 22.84
C THR A 179 4.68 -46.14 24.22
N PHE A 180 5.23 -44.96 24.46
CA PHE A 180 5.58 -44.43 25.78
C PHE A 180 4.46 -43.48 26.21
N THR A 181 3.87 -43.67 27.38
CA THR A 181 2.83 -42.78 27.93
C THR A 181 3.32 -42.19 29.25
N VAL A 182 3.30 -40.87 29.38
CA VAL A 182 3.70 -40.15 30.60
C VAL A 182 2.50 -39.36 31.11
N ALA A 183 2.07 -39.64 32.34
CA ALA A 183 0.90 -39.02 32.96
C ALA A 183 1.22 -37.64 33.56
N SER A 184 0.17 -36.95 34.03
CA SER A 184 0.26 -35.58 34.53
C SER A 184 1.23 -35.46 35.71
N GLY A 185 2.25 -34.61 35.59
CA GLY A 185 3.30 -34.43 36.61
C GLY A 185 4.35 -35.54 36.70
N ALA A 186 4.20 -36.65 35.95
CA ALA A 186 5.21 -37.70 35.86
C ALA A 186 6.30 -37.33 34.83
N THR A 187 7.49 -37.93 34.97
CA THR A 187 8.65 -37.65 34.10
C THR A 187 9.26 -38.92 33.52
N LEU A 188 9.46 -38.96 32.21
CA LEU A 188 10.38 -39.88 31.53
C LEU A 188 11.69 -39.13 31.27
N ASP A 189 12.75 -39.48 31.99
CA ASP A 189 14.06 -38.82 31.86
C ASP A 189 15.06 -39.68 31.07
N VAL A 190 15.61 -39.10 30.02
CA VAL A 190 16.55 -39.72 29.09
C VAL A 190 17.97 -39.26 29.45
N ALA A 191 18.53 -39.91 30.47
CA ALA A 191 19.89 -39.70 30.95
C ALA A 191 20.94 -40.46 30.09
N GLY A 192 20.81 -40.45 28.76
CA GLY A 192 21.74 -41.17 27.89
C GLY A 192 21.50 -41.00 26.39
N SER A 193 22.45 -41.48 25.59
CA SER A 193 22.35 -41.54 24.12
C SER A 193 21.47 -42.72 23.68
N TRP A 194 20.16 -42.56 23.85
CA TRP A 194 19.12 -43.53 23.56
C TRP A 194 18.70 -43.50 22.09
N ASN A 195 19.32 -44.35 21.26
CA ASN A 195 18.92 -44.54 19.86
C ASN A 195 17.59 -45.31 19.76
N THR A 196 16.50 -44.57 19.93
CA THR A 196 15.12 -45.00 19.72
C THR A 196 14.84 -45.45 18.29
N SER A 197 13.90 -46.37 18.12
CA SER A 197 13.30 -46.57 16.80
C SER A 197 12.51 -45.31 16.41
N SER A 198 12.65 -44.84 15.17
CA SER A 198 11.78 -43.78 14.63
C SER A 198 10.32 -44.22 14.47
N ALA A 199 10.00 -45.50 14.71
CA ALA A 199 8.64 -46.01 14.83
C ALA A 199 8.08 -45.98 16.28
N ASN A 200 8.80 -45.41 17.25
CA ASN A 200 8.28 -45.21 18.61
C ASN A 200 7.39 -43.97 18.70
N VAL A 201 6.38 -44.02 19.57
CA VAL A 201 5.43 -42.93 19.82
C VAL A 201 5.52 -42.49 21.28
N PHE A 202 5.72 -41.20 21.54
CA PHE A 202 5.66 -40.63 22.88
C PHE A 202 4.34 -39.89 23.06
N THR A 203 3.61 -40.23 24.13
CA THR A 203 2.32 -39.66 24.49
C THR A 203 2.46 -38.98 25.86
N LEU A 204 2.38 -37.66 25.91
CA LEU A 204 2.58 -36.86 27.13
C LEU A 204 1.24 -36.24 27.53
N ASN A 205 0.65 -36.70 28.64
CA ASN A 205 -0.68 -36.30 29.10
C ASN A 205 -0.54 -35.45 30.39
N GLY A 206 -0.02 -34.22 30.25
CA GLY A 206 0.45 -33.37 31.34
C GLY A 206 1.83 -33.75 31.88
N GLY A 207 2.51 -34.70 31.24
CA GLY A 207 3.80 -35.25 31.66
C GLY A 207 5.01 -34.63 30.95
N THR A 208 6.20 -34.94 31.46
CA THR A 208 7.47 -34.43 30.97
C THR A 208 8.30 -35.52 30.28
N LEU A 209 8.85 -35.20 29.10
CA LEU A 209 9.96 -35.92 28.48
C LEU A 209 11.23 -35.08 28.61
N ASN A 210 12.17 -35.51 29.45
CA ASN A 210 13.40 -34.78 29.72
C ASN A 210 14.62 -35.49 29.11
N PHE A 211 15.64 -34.72 28.72
CA PHE A 211 16.93 -35.21 28.21
C PHE A 211 18.07 -34.72 29.10
N SER A 212 18.30 -35.36 30.25
CA SER A 212 19.17 -34.83 31.32
C SER A 212 20.68 -34.85 31.03
N LEU A 213 21.22 -35.84 30.30
CA LEU A 213 22.66 -35.95 30.04
C LEU A 213 23.06 -35.57 28.60
N GLY A 214 24.15 -34.81 28.50
CA GLY A 214 24.57 -34.12 27.27
C GLY A 214 25.96 -34.48 26.76
N GLY A 215 26.11 -34.39 25.44
CA GLY A 215 27.36 -34.40 24.68
C GLY A 215 27.13 -33.63 23.37
N GLY A 216 28.13 -32.87 22.91
CA GLY A 216 27.97 -31.92 21.80
C GLY A 216 27.76 -32.57 20.43
N GLU A 217 26.97 -31.89 19.58
CA GLU A 217 26.35 -32.37 18.33
C GLU A 217 25.46 -33.61 18.52
N PRO A 218 24.16 -33.52 18.22
CA PRO A 218 23.14 -34.11 19.07
C PRO A 218 23.27 -35.62 19.27
N ASN A 219 23.04 -36.05 20.51
CA ASN A 219 22.66 -37.41 20.90
C ASN A 219 21.81 -38.13 19.83
N ALA A 220 21.90 -39.46 19.75
CA ALA A 220 21.23 -40.25 18.71
C ALA A 220 19.71 -40.43 18.97
N ASN A 221 19.09 -39.51 19.70
CA ASN A 221 17.76 -39.65 20.29
C ASN A 221 16.69 -39.22 19.27
N TYR A 222 16.11 -40.19 18.55
CA TYR A 222 15.11 -39.93 17.53
C TYR A 222 13.68 -39.89 18.10
N VAL A 223 13.10 -38.70 18.10
CA VAL A 223 11.70 -38.49 18.47
C VAL A 223 10.94 -38.14 17.19
N ASN A 224 10.41 -39.15 16.51
CA ASN A 224 9.66 -38.95 15.25
C ASN A 224 8.14 -38.82 15.45
N ASN A 225 7.57 -39.41 16.51
CA ASN A 225 6.13 -39.38 16.73
C ASN A 225 5.81 -38.89 18.16
N LEU A 226 5.05 -37.80 18.24
CA LEU A 226 4.66 -37.10 19.47
C LEU A 226 3.14 -36.93 19.51
N ASN A 227 2.53 -37.25 20.65
CA ASN A 227 1.16 -36.89 21.00
C ASN A 227 1.20 -36.15 22.34
N VAL A 228 1.07 -34.83 22.34
CA VAL A 228 1.29 -34.00 23.53
C VAL A 228 -0.01 -33.30 23.91
N THR A 229 -0.45 -33.52 25.14
CA THR A 229 -1.62 -32.86 25.74
C THR A 229 -1.15 -32.16 27.00
N ASN A 230 -1.04 -30.83 27.01
CA ASN A 230 -0.47 -30.04 28.13
C ASN A 230 0.94 -30.49 28.59
N GLY A 231 1.73 -31.11 27.71
CA GLY A 231 3.00 -31.77 28.08
C GLY A 231 4.25 -30.91 27.84
N THR A 232 5.37 -31.32 28.43
CA THR A 232 6.66 -30.62 28.34
C THR A 232 7.77 -31.50 27.78
N ILE A 233 8.61 -30.94 26.91
CA ILE A 233 9.85 -31.54 26.43
C ILE A 233 11.02 -30.63 26.80
N SER A 234 12.01 -31.16 27.52
CA SER A 234 13.06 -30.33 28.16
C SER A 234 14.44 -30.99 28.19
N GLY A 235 15.47 -30.20 28.50
CA GLY A 235 16.85 -30.65 28.63
C GLY A 235 17.67 -30.45 27.35
N ASN A 236 18.58 -31.40 27.07
CA ASN A 236 19.44 -31.39 25.90
C ASN A 236 18.66 -31.59 24.59
N ALA A 237 19.30 -31.27 23.46
CA ALA A 237 18.77 -31.44 22.11
C ALA A 237 18.24 -32.87 21.84
N PHE A 238 17.41 -33.00 20.81
CA PHE A 238 16.99 -34.30 20.25
C PHE A 238 16.85 -34.23 18.71
N ARG A 239 16.73 -35.38 18.04
CA ARG A 239 16.67 -35.51 16.57
C ARG A 239 15.29 -35.89 16.05
N THR A 240 14.95 -35.44 14.84
CA THR A 240 13.70 -35.75 14.13
C THR A 240 13.90 -35.87 12.61
N GLY A 241 12.92 -36.39 11.87
CA GLY A 241 12.95 -36.48 10.38
C GLY A 241 13.57 -37.76 9.79
N ASN A 242 13.92 -38.74 10.63
CA ASN A 242 14.46 -40.03 10.18
C ASN A 242 13.34 -41.04 9.83
N GLY A 243 12.63 -40.77 8.73
CA GLY A 243 11.40 -41.48 8.34
C GLY A 243 10.16 -40.60 8.47
N ALA A 244 8.97 -41.22 8.53
CA ALA A 244 7.73 -40.49 8.80
C ALA A 244 7.80 -39.77 10.15
N VAL A 245 7.22 -38.56 10.22
CA VAL A 245 7.13 -37.72 11.43
C VAL A 245 5.67 -37.32 11.65
N SER A 246 5.19 -37.42 12.88
CA SER A 246 3.85 -37.01 13.29
C SER A 246 3.91 -36.39 14.68
N TYR A 247 3.90 -35.05 14.76
CA TYR A 247 3.81 -34.35 16.04
C TYR A 247 2.45 -33.69 16.18
N ASN A 248 1.68 -34.13 17.17
CA ASN A 248 0.33 -33.65 17.46
C ASN A 248 0.32 -33.02 18.86
N PHE A 249 -0.20 -31.80 18.99
CA PHE A 249 -0.23 -31.01 20.23
C PHE A 249 -1.66 -30.54 20.53
N SER A 250 -2.06 -30.54 21.79
CA SER A 250 -3.42 -30.19 22.23
C SER A 250 -3.49 -29.82 23.72
N GLY A 251 -4.69 -29.40 24.17
CA GLY A 251 -5.02 -29.17 25.57
C GLY A 251 -4.95 -27.71 26.01
N ASP A 252 -5.72 -27.39 27.06
CA ASP A 252 -6.04 -26.01 27.47
C ASP A 252 -4.93 -25.25 28.22
N SER A 253 -3.84 -25.92 28.61
CA SER A 253 -2.73 -25.31 29.38
C SER A 253 -1.52 -24.96 28.50
N GLY A 254 -1.53 -25.36 27.24
CA GLY A 254 -0.39 -25.24 26.33
C GLY A 254 0.68 -26.30 26.57
N SER A 255 1.39 -26.67 25.49
CA SER A 255 2.53 -27.59 25.50
C SER A 255 3.84 -26.83 25.30
N THR A 256 4.96 -27.34 25.82
CA THR A 256 6.26 -26.65 25.70
C THR A 256 7.39 -27.54 25.20
N ILE A 257 8.31 -26.96 24.43
CA ILE A 257 9.58 -27.58 24.02
C ILE A 257 10.71 -26.59 24.31
N SER A 258 11.47 -26.85 25.36
CA SER A 258 12.67 -26.08 25.73
C SER A 258 13.98 -26.72 25.26
N ALA A 259 13.96 -28.00 24.89
CA ALA A 259 15.05 -28.70 24.22
C ALA A 259 15.21 -28.27 22.75
N ASP A 260 16.46 -28.25 22.25
CA ASP A 260 16.75 -27.95 20.84
C ASP A 260 16.26 -29.05 19.88
N LEU A 261 15.72 -28.65 18.73
CA LEU A 261 15.12 -29.53 17.73
C LEU A 261 16.04 -29.70 16.51
N GLY A 262 16.76 -30.82 16.46
CA GLY A 262 17.64 -31.20 15.35
C GLY A 262 16.89 -31.87 14.21
N MET A 263 16.70 -31.14 13.11
CA MET A 263 16.08 -31.63 11.87
C MET A 263 17.08 -32.47 11.06
N VAL A 264 16.68 -33.71 10.73
CA VAL A 264 17.45 -34.65 9.90
C VAL A 264 16.64 -34.97 8.65
N ARG A 265 17.21 -34.77 7.45
CA ARG A 265 16.55 -35.10 6.18
C ARG A 265 17.05 -36.44 5.62
N THR A 266 16.35 -37.53 5.92
CA THR A 266 16.58 -38.83 5.27
C THR A 266 15.58 -39.10 4.14
N GLY A 267 15.99 -39.85 3.11
CA GLY A 267 15.28 -39.96 1.83
C GLY A 267 13.92 -40.69 1.82
N ALA A 268 13.31 -40.93 2.99
CA ALA A 268 11.96 -41.47 3.11
C ALA A 268 10.88 -40.38 3.08
N LEU A 269 11.23 -39.11 3.36
CA LEU A 269 10.38 -37.94 3.15
C LEU A 269 10.78 -37.28 1.81
N PRO A 270 9.89 -37.18 0.80
CA PRO A 270 10.23 -36.61 -0.51
C PRO A 270 10.74 -35.16 -0.43
N ASP A 271 10.15 -34.37 0.46
CA ASP A 271 10.40 -32.94 0.68
C ASP A 271 11.27 -32.66 1.92
N GLY A 272 11.28 -33.56 2.90
CA GLY A 272 11.89 -33.35 4.21
C GLY A 272 11.02 -32.51 5.16
N THR A 273 9.68 -32.55 5.02
CA THR A 273 8.77 -31.78 5.88
C THR A 273 8.56 -32.43 7.25
N ILE A 274 8.82 -31.66 8.31
CA ILE A 274 8.45 -31.94 9.69
C ILE A 274 7.20 -31.10 10.02
N THR A 275 6.10 -31.78 10.35
CA THR A 275 4.81 -31.12 10.63
C THR A 275 4.55 -31.05 12.13
N LEU A 276 4.25 -29.84 12.62
CA LEU A 276 3.76 -29.53 13.96
C LEU A 276 2.24 -29.31 13.85
N ASP A 277 1.43 -30.33 14.16
CA ASP A 277 -0.02 -30.22 14.18
C ASP A 277 -0.48 -29.75 15.56
N VAL A 278 -0.97 -28.51 15.64
CA VAL A 278 -1.27 -27.82 16.90
C VAL A 278 -2.76 -27.51 16.96
N ALA A 279 -3.51 -28.31 17.73
CA ALA A 279 -4.92 -28.06 17.99
C ALA A 279 -5.13 -26.74 18.75
N ASP A 280 -6.34 -26.20 18.64
CA ASP A 280 -6.80 -24.98 19.32
C ASP A 280 -7.37 -25.39 20.69
N GLY A 281 -6.82 -24.84 21.77
CA GLY A 281 -7.29 -25.01 23.15
C GLY A 281 -7.48 -23.65 23.84
N ALA A 282 -7.73 -23.64 25.15
CA ALA A 282 -7.87 -22.38 25.89
C ALA A 282 -6.56 -21.58 26.11
N ALA A 283 -5.43 -22.04 25.57
CA ALA A 283 -4.11 -21.44 25.80
C ALA A 283 -3.81 -20.31 24.80
N ALA A 284 -3.23 -19.21 25.28
CA ALA A 284 -2.80 -18.11 24.38
C ALA A 284 -1.65 -18.52 23.43
N ASN A 285 -0.95 -19.62 23.74
CA ASN A 285 -0.05 -20.33 22.82
C ASN A 285 -0.16 -21.84 23.14
N ASP A 286 -0.79 -22.62 22.28
CA ASP A 286 -1.02 -24.06 22.48
C ASP A 286 0.28 -24.88 22.37
N LEU A 287 1.27 -24.37 21.65
CA LEU A 287 2.64 -24.86 21.66
C LEU A 287 3.64 -23.70 21.72
N ALA A 288 4.55 -23.73 22.69
CA ALA A 288 5.69 -22.81 22.77
C ALA A 288 7.02 -23.56 22.62
N ILE A 289 7.83 -23.18 21.62
CA ILE A 289 9.18 -23.71 21.40
C ILE A 289 10.20 -22.61 21.74
N SER A 290 11.03 -22.85 22.76
CA SER A 290 12.13 -21.95 23.15
C SER A 290 13.52 -22.51 22.81
N GLY A 291 13.63 -23.81 22.53
CA GLY A 291 14.86 -24.42 21.99
C GLY A 291 15.16 -23.95 20.56
N VAL A 292 16.41 -24.14 20.13
CA VAL A 292 16.89 -23.82 18.78
C VAL A 292 16.48 -24.92 17.80
N ILE A 293 15.70 -24.54 16.78
CA ILE A 293 15.41 -25.39 15.62
C ILE A 293 16.58 -25.27 14.63
N HIS A 294 17.24 -26.39 14.32
CA HIS A 294 18.45 -26.43 13.50
C HIS A 294 18.43 -27.60 12.51
N ASP A 295 19.04 -27.45 11.33
CA ASP A 295 19.45 -28.63 10.54
C ASP A 295 20.64 -29.28 11.26
N VAL A 296 20.61 -30.60 11.46
CA VAL A 296 21.74 -31.34 12.06
C VAL A 296 22.92 -31.37 11.09
N THR A 297 24.16 -31.28 11.59
CA THR A 297 25.38 -31.29 10.77
C THR A 297 25.38 -32.42 9.72
N GLY A 298 25.49 -32.03 8.44
CA GLY A 298 25.44 -32.94 7.28
C GLY A 298 24.07 -33.03 6.60
N PHE A 299 23.02 -32.46 7.19
CA PHE A 299 21.68 -32.35 6.61
C PHE A 299 21.35 -30.88 6.31
N ALA A 300 20.40 -30.65 5.41
CA ALA A 300 19.96 -29.31 5.00
C ALA A 300 18.59 -29.37 4.30
N ASN A 301 17.97 -28.20 4.16
CA ASN A 301 16.71 -27.98 3.46
C ASN A 301 15.56 -28.84 4.01
N SER A 302 15.50 -29.00 5.34
CA SER A 302 14.35 -29.56 6.05
C SER A 302 13.25 -28.50 6.15
N THR A 303 11.99 -28.86 5.84
CA THR A 303 10.86 -27.92 5.85
C THR A 303 10.11 -27.99 7.17
N LEU A 304 9.74 -26.84 7.74
CA LEU A 304 8.92 -26.76 8.95
C LEU A 304 7.47 -26.40 8.58
N ARG A 305 6.53 -27.32 8.79
CA ARG A 305 5.08 -27.07 8.58
C ARG A 305 4.36 -26.91 9.91
N LYS A 306 3.53 -25.86 10.04
CA LYS A 306 2.57 -25.67 11.12
C LYS A 306 1.17 -26.00 10.61
N SER A 307 0.45 -26.90 11.26
CA SER A 307 -0.97 -27.20 11.01
C SER A 307 -1.76 -27.23 12.32
N GLY A 308 -3.04 -27.64 12.28
CA GLY A 308 -4.01 -27.45 13.35
C GLY A 308 -4.40 -25.99 13.54
N ALA A 309 -5.49 -25.72 14.26
CA ALA A 309 -6.07 -24.37 14.37
C ALA A 309 -5.37 -23.46 15.42
N GLY A 310 -4.66 -24.03 16.38
CA GLY A 310 -4.06 -23.29 17.51
C GLY A 310 -2.81 -22.48 17.15
N THR A 311 -2.20 -21.88 18.17
CA THR A 311 -1.08 -20.95 18.09
C THR A 311 0.25 -21.61 18.46
N LEU A 312 1.19 -21.62 17.51
CA LEU A 312 2.60 -21.97 17.72
C LEU A 312 3.42 -20.71 18.01
N LEU A 313 3.99 -20.59 19.21
CA LEU A 313 4.97 -19.57 19.56
C LEU A 313 6.39 -20.08 19.32
N LEU A 314 7.15 -19.41 18.44
CA LEU A 314 8.58 -19.63 18.27
C LEU A 314 9.35 -18.55 19.06
N GLY A 315 9.81 -18.92 20.26
CA GLY A 315 10.48 -18.03 21.22
C GLY A 315 11.99 -17.86 21.01
N ASN A 316 12.58 -18.49 20.00
CA ASN A 316 14.02 -18.46 19.73
C ASN A 316 14.33 -17.74 18.41
N ALA A 317 15.35 -16.87 18.40
CA ALA A 317 15.82 -16.14 17.23
C ALA A 317 17.08 -16.75 16.57
N GLY A 318 17.69 -17.76 17.19
CA GLY A 318 18.92 -18.41 16.71
C GLY A 318 18.71 -19.52 15.68
N ASN A 319 17.45 -19.87 15.36
CA ASN A 319 17.10 -21.00 14.52
C ASN A 319 17.92 -21.02 13.22
N SER A 320 18.56 -22.16 12.93
CA SER A 320 19.58 -22.30 11.87
C SER A 320 19.18 -23.27 10.76
N PHE A 321 17.94 -23.78 10.79
CA PHE A 321 17.42 -24.57 9.67
C PHE A 321 17.32 -23.73 8.39
N THR A 322 17.64 -24.36 7.27
CA THR A 322 17.83 -23.71 5.96
C THR A 322 16.60 -23.78 5.07
N GLY A 323 15.74 -24.79 5.25
CA GLY A 323 14.55 -25.02 4.42
C GLY A 323 13.40 -24.03 4.63
N ALA A 324 12.28 -24.32 3.98
CA ALA A 324 11.10 -23.46 3.98
C ALA A 324 10.30 -23.56 5.29
N VAL A 325 9.47 -22.55 5.54
CA VAL A 325 8.40 -22.60 6.54
C VAL A 325 7.05 -22.54 5.82
N VAL A 326 6.11 -23.40 6.22
CA VAL A 326 4.73 -23.38 5.72
C VAL A 326 3.75 -23.32 6.89
N VAL A 327 2.92 -22.29 6.94
CA VAL A 327 1.84 -22.16 7.93
C VAL A 327 0.54 -22.50 7.22
N ALA A 328 0.01 -23.69 7.51
CA ALA A 328 -1.16 -24.25 6.84
C ALA A 328 -2.47 -23.73 7.43
N THR A 329 -2.54 -23.71 8.75
CA THR A 329 -3.72 -23.34 9.54
C THR A 329 -3.30 -22.78 10.91
N GLY A 330 -4.18 -21.98 11.51
CA GLY A 330 -3.92 -21.34 12.79
C GLY A 330 -2.79 -20.31 12.72
N THR A 331 -2.18 -20.02 13.88
CA THR A 331 -1.20 -18.94 14.01
C THR A 331 0.21 -19.50 14.22
N LEU A 332 1.20 -18.89 13.56
CA LEU A 332 2.61 -18.95 13.96
C LEU A 332 3.00 -17.56 14.48
N LYS A 333 3.37 -17.48 15.75
CA LYS A 333 3.64 -16.25 16.49
C LYS A 333 5.13 -16.14 16.84
N PHE A 334 5.71 -14.95 16.71
CA PHE A 334 7.10 -14.71 17.09
C PHE A 334 7.20 -14.38 18.59
N GLY A 335 8.17 -14.97 19.28
CA GLY A 335 8.55 -14.61 20.66
C GLY A 335 9.92 -13.95 20.80
N ALA A 336 10.62 -13.71 19.69
CA ALA A 336 11.94 -13.08 19.67
C ALA A 336 12.18 -12.29 18.36
N ALA A 337 13.12 -11.35 18.40
CA ALA A 337 13.52 -10.52 17.25
C ALA A 337 14.60 -11.19 16.40
N GLY A 338 14.46 -11.16 15.07
CA GLY A 338 15.40 -11.77 14.13
C GLY A 338 16.81 -11.17 14.18
N GLY A 339 17.82 -12.03 14.18
CA GLY A 339 19.25 -11.69 14.24
C GLY A 339 19.87 -11.35 12.88
N ALA A 340 21.20 -11.28 12.83
CA ALA A 340 21.92 -10.81 11.63
C ALA A 340 22.04 -11.85 10.50
N THR A 341 22.09 -13.15 10.83
CA THR A 341 22.24 -14.28 9.88
C THR A 341 21.11 -15.30 10.00
N ASN A 342 20.47 -15.35 11.17
CA ASN A 342 19.44 -16.30 11.59
C ASN A 342 18.29 -15.49 12.20
N GLY A 343 17.08 -16.04 12.18
CA GLY A 343 15.91 -15.46 12.83
C GLY A 343 14.92 -16.53 13.24
N VAL A 344 13.71 -16.11 13.62
CA VAL A 344 12.66 -17.00 14.12
C VAL A 344 12.30 -18.11 13.11
N LEU A 345 12.36 -17.82 11.81
CA LEU A 345 12.03 -18.75 10.71
C LEU A 345 13.27 -19.38 10.07
N GLY A 346 14.35 -19.55 10.84
CA GLY A 346 15.59 -20.20 10.39
C GLY A 346 16.57 -19.22 9.72
N VAL A 347 17.45 -19.73 8.87
CA VAL A 347 18.39 -18.91 8.07
C VAL A 347 17.61 -17.93 7.20
N LEU A 348 18.06 -16.67 7.19
CA LEU A 348 17.44 -15.55 6.50
C LEU A 348 17.45 -15.76 4.98
N ASN A 349 16.30 -15.56 4.33
CA ASN A 349 16.17 -15.66 2.88
C ASN A 349 15.02 -14.76 2.40
N THR A 350 15.34 -13.84 1.48
CA THR A 350 14.42 -12.83 0.92
C THR A 350 13.52 -13.36 -0.19
N ALA A 351 13.73 -14.59 -0.67
CA ALA A 351 12.89 -15.22 -1.69
C ALA A 351 11.48 -15.52 -1.14
N VAL A 352 10.44 -15.20 -1.90
CA VAL A 352 9.02 -15.42 -1.50
C VAL A 352 8.66 -16.88 -1.25
N SER A 353 9.50 -17.83 -1.65
CA SER A 353 9.37 -19.26 -1.37
C SER A 353 9.94 -19.69 -0.01
N LYS A 354 10.56 -18.79 0.78
CA LYS A 354 11.08 -19.12 2.11
C LYS A 354 9.95 -19.33 3.13
N VAL A 355 8.89 -18.54 3.04
CA VAL A 355 7.72 -18.64 3.93
C VAL A 355 6.45 -18.69 3.10
N THR A 356 5.61 -19.70 3.32
CA THR A 356 4.28 -19.79 2.71
C THR A 356 3.20 -19.74 3.80
N VAL A 357 2.20 -18.89 3.63
CA VAL A 357 1.00 -18.82 4.49
C VAL A 357 -0.20 -19.23 3.66
N GLU A 358 -0.77 -20.39 3.96
CA GLU A 358 -1.92 -20.96 3.26
C GLU A 358 -3.23 -20.28 3.73
N SER A 359 -4.28 -20.39 2.92
CA SER A 359 -5.53 -19.64 3.13
C SER A 359 -6.20 -19.98 4.46
N GLY A 360 -6.20 -19.01 5.39
CA GLY A 360 -6.79 -19.13 6.73
C GLY A 360 -5.76 -19.29 7.85
N ALA A 361 -4.46 -19.34 7.52
CA ALA A 361 -3.37 -19.26 8.48
C ALA A 361 -2.84 -17.82 8.66
N THR A 362 -2.16 -17.57 9.77
CA THR A 362 -1.56 -16.26 10.09
C THR A 362 -0.13 -16.41 10.60
N ILE A 363 0.75 -15.52 10.17
CA ILE A 363 2.00 -15.22 10.88
C ILE A 363 1.82 -13.91 11.65
N ASP A 364 2.03 -13.96 12.96
CA ASP A 364 2.02 -12.79 13.83
C ASP A 364 3.44 -12.42 14.27
N PHE A 365 3.89 -11.25 13.81
CA PHE A 365 5.18 -10.66 14.19
C PHE A 365 5.23 -10.26 15.66
N ASN A 366 4.10 -10.04 16.34
CA ASN A 366 4.03 -9.85 17.80
C ASN A 366 4.98 -8.76 18.36
N GLY A 367 5.25 -7.71 17.59
CA GLY A 367 6.18 -6.63 17.93
C GLY A 367 7.67 -6.92 17.67
N HIS A 368 7.99 -8.08 17.11
CA HIS A 368 9.35 -8.49 16.75
C HIS A 368 9.60 -8.34 15.25
N ASN A 369 10.78 -7.83 14.88
CA ASN A 369 11.17 -7.76 13.48
C ASN A 369 11.59 -9.14 12.95
N ASP A 370 11.18 -9.48 11.73
CA ASP A 370 11.48 -10.77 11.10
C ASP A 370 12.91 -10.87 10.55
N ASN A 371 13.52 -9.71 10.25
CA ASN A 371 14.82 -9.55 9.62
C ASN A 371 14.89 -10.01 8.14
N THR A 372 13.91 -9.61 7.31
CA THR A 372 13.88 -9.69 5.83
C THR A 372 13.48 -11.02 5.17
N TYR A 373 12.65 -11.87 5.78
CA TYR A 373 12.13 -13.02 5.04
C TYR A 373 11.27 -12.61 3.83
N GLY A 374 11.20 -13.49 2.83
CA GLY A 374 10.25 -13.41 1.73
C GLY A 374 9.03 -14.32 1.98
N TYR A 375 7.84 -13.82 1.67
CA TYR A 375 6.56 -14.49 1.95
C TYR A 375 5.74 -14.71 0.67
N THR A 376 5.09 -15.86 0.57
CA THR A 376 3.93 -16.11 -0.30
C THR A 376 2.70 -16.25 0.58
N ILE A 377 1.63 -15.50 0.31
CA ILE A 377 0.44 -15.46 1.18
C ILE A 377 -0.88 -15.66 0.43
N ALA A 378 -1.89 -16.15 1.15
CA ALA A 378 -3.26 -16.33 0.68
C ALA A 378 -4.27 -16.15 1.83
N GLY A 379 -5.48 -15.71 1.50
CA GLY A 379 -6.62 -15.66 2.41
C GLY A 379 -6.57 -14.54 3.46
N SER A 380 -7.64 -14.45 4.24
CA SER A 380 -7.82 -13.39 5.25
C SER A 380 -7.06 -13.61 6.56
N GLY A 381 -6.36 -14.74 6.69
CA GLY A 381 -5.82 -15.27 7.93
C GLY A 381 -6.87 -15.57 9.01
N VAL A 382 -6.37 -15.94 10.19
CA VAL A 382 -7.17 -16.27 11.39
C VAL A 382 -7.99 -15.05 11.80
N GLY A 383 -9.30 -15.25 12.01
CA GLY A 383 -10.23 -14.19 12.40
C GLY A 383 -10.40 -13.04 11.39
N GLY A 384 -9.83 -13.14 10.19
CA GLY A 384 -9.84 -12.06 9.19
C GLY A 384 -8.82 -10.93 9.42
N VAL A 385 -7.91 -11.08 10.40
CA VAL A 385 -7.01 -10.00 10.85
C VAL A 385 -5.79 -9.82 9.93
N GLY A 386 -5.47 -10.82 9.11
CA GLY A 386 -4.32 -10.81 8.19
C GLY A 386 -3.64 -12.18 8.09
N ALA A 387 -3.22 -12.56 6.89
CA ALA A 387 -2.25 -13.64 6.69
C ALA A 387 -0.87 -13.27 7.27
N LEU A 388 -0.51 -11.98 7.24
CA LEU A 388 0.58 -11.39 8.04
C LEU A 388 0.01 -10.30 8.97
N THR A 389 0.32 -10.39 10.26
CA THR A 389 -0.11 -9.42 11.26
C THR A 389 1.03 -8.98 12.17
N ASN A 390 0.84 -7.85 12.83
CA ASN A 390 1.55 -7.54 14.07
C ASN A 390 0.51 -7.19 15.16
N THR A 391 0.30 -8.06 16.14
CA THR A 391 -0.59 -7.79 17.29
C THR A 391 0.14 -7.13 18.48
N GLY A 392 1.47 -7.03 18.42
CA GLY A 392 2.31 -6.50 19.50
C GLY A 392 2.64 -5.02 19.35
N GLY A 393 3.80 -4.61 19.87
CA GLY A 393 4.30 -3.24 19.73
C GLY A 393 4.59 -2.86 18.27
N GLY A 394 4.61 -1.55 17.97
CA GLY A 394 4.97 -1.06 16.63
C GLY A 394 6.46 -1.28 16.33
N ILE A 395 6.77 -1.99 15.23
CA ILE A 395 8.14 -2.28 14.82
C ILE A 395 8.69 -1.07 14.06
N ALA A 396 9.71 -0.42 14.61
CA ALA A 396 10.22 0.83 14.09
C ALA A 396 10.96 0.69 12.74
N ASN A 397 10.87 1.74 11.90
CA ASN A 397 11.38 1.77 10.53
C ASN A 397 12.92 1.85 10.39
N ASN A 398 13.66 1.60 11.48
CA ASN A 398 15.11 1.40 11.49
C ASN A 398 15.51 -0.09 11.63
N PHE A 399 14.55 -0.99 11.88
CA PHE A 399 14.77 -2.43 11.92
C PHE A 399 14.44 -3.08 10.58
N ARG A 400 15.13 -4.19 10.26
CA ARG A 400 14.87 -5.01 9.07
C ARG A 400 13.59 -5.81 9.26
N GLN A 401 12.62 -5.61 8.38
CA GLN A 401 11.30 -6.24 8.40
C GLN A 401 11.07 -6.97 7.06
N ALA A 402 9.85 -7.47 6.79
CA ALA A 402 9.56 -8.30 5.61
C ALA A 402 10.09 -7.65 4.32
N SER A 403 10.77 -8.40 3.46
CA SER A 403 11.45 -7.80 2.29
C SER A 403 10.67 -7.94 1.00
N ASN A 404 10.02 -9.08 0.79
CA ASN A 404 9.27 -9.38 -0.43
C ASN A 404 7.99 -10.15 -0.09
N ILE A 405 6.89 -9.82 -0.76
CA ILE A 405 5.61 -10.52 -0.66
C ILE A 405 5.12 -10.89 -2.06
N ALA A 406 4.62 -12.12 -2.23
CA ALA A 406 3.82 -12.53 -3.37
C ALA A 406 2.44 -13.03 -2.91
N LEU A 407 1.41 -12.76 -3.70
CA LEU A 407 0.08 -13.33 -3.50
C LEU A 407 -0.07 -14.64 -4.29
N SER A 408 -0.77 -15.61 -3.69
CA SER A 408 -1.21 -16.85 -4.36
C SER A 408 -2.74 -16.98 -4.43
N ALA A 409 -3.45 -16.10 -3.72
CA ALA A 409 -4.88 -15.82 -3.83
C ALA A 409 -5.13 -14.39 -3.30
N ASP A 410 -6.39 -13.91 -3.29
CA ASP A 410 -6.75 -12.73 -2.50
C ASP A 410 -6.33 -12.92 -1.05
N ALA A 411 -5.71 -11.90 -0.44
CA ALA A 411 -5.13 -11.99 0.89
C ALA A 411 -5.27 -10.69 1.69
N SER A 412 -5.20 -10.77 3.02
CA SER A 412 -5.14 -9.57 3.87
C SER A 412 -3.87 -9.47 4.71
N ILE A 413 -3.53 -8.25 5.10
CA ILE A 413 -2.45 -7.95 6.06
C ILE A 413 -2.90 -6.85 7.04
N GLY A 414 -2.47 -6.93 8.30
CA GLY A 414 -3.00 -6.03 9.32
C GLY A 414 -2.36 -6.14 10.70
N GLY A 415 -3.21 -6.14 11.72
CA GLY A 415 -2.84 -6.07 13.13
C GLY A 415 -3.05 -4.70 13.79
N THR A 416 -2.47 -4.54 14.98
CA THR A 416 -2.57 -3.36 15.86
C THR A 416 -1.24 -2.63 16.01
N GLY A 417 -0.12 -3.36 15.98
CA GLY A 417 1.23 -2.79 15.92
C GLY A 417 1.63 -2.41 14.50
N ASN A 418 2.27 -1.27 14.33
CA ASN A 418 2.82 -0.86 13.03
C ASN A 418 3.93 -1.81 12.54
N TRP A 419 4.08 -1.95 11.24
CA TRP A 419 5.19 -2.65 10.58
C TRP A 419 5.37 -2.16 9.14
N SER A 420 6.43 -2.57 8.44
CA SER A 420 6.72 -2.14 7.06
C SER A 420 7.32 -3.26 6.21
N LEU A 421 7.08 -3.22 4.90
CA LEU A 421 7.95 -3.88 3.92
C LEU A 421 9.24 -3.05 3.83
N LEU A 422 10.35 -3.58 4.38
CA LEU A 422 11.55 -2.80 4.69
C LEU A 422 12.82 -3.67 4.73
N ALA A 423 13.58 -3.63 3.64
CA ALA A 423 14.90 -4.27 3.54
C ALA A 423 16.04 -3.42 4.14
N SER A 424 17.23 -4.02 4.24
CA SER A 424 18.44 -3.38 4.77
C SER A 424 18.79 -2.08 4.03
N SER A 425 19.15 -1.04 4.79
CA SER A 425 19.55 0.28 4.26
C SER A 425 18.54 0.91 3.28
N TYR A 426 17.26 0.58 3.40
CA TYR A 426 16.19 0.98 2.46
C TYR A 426 16.42 0.48 1.02
N SER A 427 17.09 -0.66 0.83
CA SER A 427 17.17 -1.35 -0.46
C SER A 427 15.78 -1.77 -0.97
N ALA A 428 15.70 -2.12 -2.26
CA ALA A 428 14.43 -2.37 -2.93
C ALA A 428 13.65 -3.54 -2.30
N THR A 429 12.33 -3.38 -2.20
CA THR A 429 11.38 -4.40 -1.75
C THR A 429 10.37 -4.69 -2.85
N THR A 430 9.67 -5.83 -2.80
CA THR A 430 8.63 -6.17 -3.79
C THR A 430 7.32 -6.62 -3.17
N LEU A 431 6.23 -6.27 -3.84
CA LEU A 431 4.89 -6.79 -3.59
C LEU A 431 4.28 -7.23 -4.92
N ASN A 432 4.30 -8.53 -5.22
CA ASN A 432 3.63 -9.07 -6.39
C ASN A 432 2.19 -9.46 -6.06
N THR A 433 1.23 -8.67 -6.54
CA THR A 433 -0.21 -8.94 -6.40
C THR A 433 -0.70 -10.13 -7.22
N ALA A 434 0.03 -10.55 -8.27
CA ALA A 434 -0.32 -11.66 -9.16
C ALA A 434 -1.78 -11.65 -9.71
N GLY A 435 -2.38 -10.45 -9.83
CA GLY A 435 -3.77 -10.25 -10.26
C GLY A 435 -4.81 -10.25 -9.13
N PHE A 436 -4.41 -10.60 -7.91
CA PHE A 436 -5.26 -10.67 -6.73
C PHE A 436 -5.34 -9.35 -5.95
N THR A 437 -6.22 -9.30 -4.95
CA THR A 437 -6.40 -8.19 -4.02
C THR A 437 -5.57 -8.40 -2.75
N LEU A 438 -4.77 -7.40 -2.39
CA LEU A 438 -4.21 -7.25 -1.06
C LEU A 438 -5.09 -6.30 -0.24
N THR A 439 -5.70 -6.80 0.83
CA THR A 439 -6.54 -6.00 1.73
C THR A 439 -5.79 -5.61 3.00
N LYS A 440 -5.59 -4.31 3.21
CA LYS A 440 -5.08 -3.74 4.46
C LYS A 440 -6.21 -3.64 5.49
N THR A 441 -6.12 -4.46 6.55
CA THR A 441 -7.05 -4.52 7.69
C THR A 441 -6.35 -4.12 9.00
N GLY A 442 -7.10 -4.05 10.11
CA GLY A 442 -6.57 -3.63 11.42
C GLY A 442 -6.25 -2.14 11.54
N SER A 443 -6.13 -1.64 12.77
CA SER A 443 -5.95 -0.21 13.07
C SER A 443 -4.54 0.33 12.79
N ASN A 444 -3.56 -0.55 12.55
CA ASN A 444 -2.17 -0.16 12.38
C ASN A 444 -1.87 0.61 11.09
N THR A 445 -0.69 1.24 11.07
CA THR A 445 -0.03 1.71 9.84
C THR A 445 0.89 0.60 9.32
N ILE A 446 0.72 0.22 8.05
CA ILE A 446 1.70 -0.59 7.32
C ILE A 446 2.47 0.29 6.33
N GLY A 447 3.80 0.22 6.34
CA GLY A 447 4.67 0.96 5.42
C GLY A 447 5.12 0.15 4.22
N LEU A 448 5.26 0.80 3.06
CA LEU A 448 5.92 0.29 1.87
C LEU A 448 7.17 1.14 1.61
N VAL A 449 8.38 0.58 1.79
CA VAL A 449 9.65 1.31 1.66
C VAL A 449 10.44 0.82 0.46
N ASN A 450 10.72 1.72 -0.50
CA ASN A 450 11.42 1.40 -1.75
C ASN A 450 10.77 0.22 -2.51
N THR A 451 9.44 0.13 -2.45
CA THR A 451 8.67 -1.03 -2.93
C THR A 451 8.29 -0.88 -4.40
N THR A 452 8.54 -1.91 -5.19
CA THR A 452 7.85 -2.10 -6.48
C THR A 452 6.64 -3.00 -6.26
N VAL A 453 5.45 -2.48 -6.54
CA VAL A 453 4.20 -3.24 -6.54
C VAL A 453 3.88 -3.63 -7.98
N SER A 454 3.63 -4.91 -8.22
CA SER A 454 3.49 -5.49 -9.56
C SER A 454 2.37 -6.53 -9.61
N GLY A 455 2.10 -7.08 -10.80
CA GLY A 455 1.14 -8.18 -10.99
C GLY A 455 -0.27 -7.77 -11.43
N GLY A 456 -0.59 -6.49 -11.53
CA GLY A 456 -1.86 -6.02 -12.12
C GLY A 456 -3.10 -6.10 -11.22
N GLY A 457 -2.96 -6.51 -9.97
CA GLY A 457 -4.05 -6.63 -9.00
C GLY A 457 -4.42 -5.30 -8.30
N THR A 458 -5.03 -5.44 -7.12
CA THR A 458 -5.57 -4.32 -6.32
C THR A 458 -4.94 -4.26 -4.94
N VAL A 459 -4.71 -3.04 -4.43
CA VAL A 459 -4.44 -2.77 -3.02
C VAL A 459 -5.66 -2.06 -2.44
N GLN A 460 -6.38 -2.76 -1.56
CA GLN A 460 -7.57 -2.26 -0.89
C GLN A 460 -7.21 -1.87 0.55
N ILE A 461 -7.71 -0.74 1.04
CA ILE A 461 -7.46 -0.23 2.39
C ILE A 461 -8.80 -0.10 3.12
N ASP A 462 -9.11 -1.10 3.95
CA ASP A 462 -10.38 -1.19 4.68
C ASP A 462 -10.27 -0.62 6.11
N GLN A 463 -9.08 -0.70 6.72
CA GLN A 463 -8.83 -0.21 8.08
C GLN A 463 -7.40 0.31 8.25
N GLY A 464 -7.23 1.32 9.12
CA GLY A 464 -5.93 1.88 9.46
C GLY A 464 -5.24 2.58 8.27
N SER A 465 -3.91 2.62 8.28
CA SER A 465 -3.15 3.40 7.30
C SER A 465 -2.21 2.54 6.44
N LEU A 466 -2.07 2.91 5.17
CA LEU A 466 -0.98 2.44 4.31
C LEU A 466 -0.06 3.64 4.00
N ALA A 467 1.24 3.50 4.26
CA ALA A 467 2.22 4.56 4.05
C ALA A 467 3.16 4.24 2.88
N LEU A 468 3.13 5.07 1.83
CA LEU A 468 4.03 4.99 0.68
C LEU A 468 5.32 5.78 0.96
N GLY A 469 6.41 5.06 1.16
CA GLY A 469 7.72 5.60 1.54
C GLY A 469 7.69 6.42 2.84
N PRO A 470 7.35 5.83 4.01
CA PRO A 470 7.45 6.54 5.29
C PRO A 470 8.89 6.95 5.62
N VAL A 471 9.87 6.21 5.10
CA VAL A 471 11.32 6.46 5.17
C VAL A 471 11.97 6.08 3.83
N GLY A 472 13.26 6.34 3.67
CA GLY A 472 14.02 5.89 2.49
C GLY A 472 13.50 6.47 1.17
N SER A 473 13.22 5.59 0.20
CA SER A 473 12.71 5.87 -1.15
C SER A 473 11.21 5.64 -1.26
N GLY A 474 10.60 6.19 -2.31
CA GLY A 474 9.16 6.02 -2.61
C GLY A 474 8.78 4.67 -3.21
N VAL A 475 7.51 4.58 -3.61
CA VAL A 475 6.88 3.35 -4.10
C VAL A 475 6.53 3.50 -5.57
N ASN A 476 6.82 2.47 -6.38
CA ASN A 476 6.29 2.36 -7.74
C ASN A 476 5.21 1.28 -7.77
N ALA A 477 3.95 1.69 -7.85
CA ALA A 477 2.77 0.83 -7.98
C ALA A 477 1.91 1.23 -9.19
N SER A 478 2.54 1.79 -10.23
CA SER A 478 1.89 2.28 -11.45
C SER A 478 1.05 1.24 -12.20
N GLY A 479 1.32 -0.05 -12.02
CA GLY A 479 0.53 -1.17 -12.54
C GLY A 479 -0.41 -1.81 -11.51
N THR A 480 -0.98 -1.05 -10.58
CA THR A 480 -1.80 -1.58 -9.47
C THR A 480 -2.88 -0.58 -9.04
N ALA A 481 -4.13 -1.02 -8.91
CA ALA A 481 -5.25 -0.17 -8.49
C ALA A 481 -5.25 0.03 -6.97
N PHE A 482 -5.57 1.24 -6.49
CA PHE A 482 -5.68 1.55 -5.06
C PHE A 482 -7.10 2.00 -4.70
N THR A 483 -7.73 1.29 -3.76
CA THR A 483 -9.10 1.57 -3.30
C THR A 483 -9.13 1.77 -1.79
N LEU A 484 -9.78 2.84 -1.32
CA LEU A 484 -9.95 3.13 0.11
C LEU A 484 -11.42 2.94 0.51
N ALA A 485 -11.69 2.33 1.66
CA ALA A 485 -13.05 2.30 2.23
C ALA A 485 -13.45 3.66 2.83
N ASP A 486 -14.74 4.01 2.80
CA ASP A 486 -15.27 5.15 3.57
C ASP A 486 -15.46 4.76 5.06
N SER A 487 -14.35 4.51 5.74
CA SER A 487 -14.31 4.07 7.14
C SER A 487 -13.33 4.91 7.96
N SER A 488 -13.69 5.18 9.21
CA SER A 488 -12.90 6.06 10.09
C SER A 488 -11.47 5.52 10.29
N GLY A 489 -10.49 6.42 10.19
CA GLY A 489 -9.06 6.09 10.28
C GLY A 489 -8.44 5.55 8.98
N VAL A 490 -9.23 5.16 7.98
CA VAL A 490 -8.71 4.69 6.68
C VAL A 490 -7.94 5.82 5.98
N SER A 491 -6.66 5.56 5.67
CA SER A 491 -5.80 6.55 5.03
C SER A 491 -4.68 5.98 4.16
N LEU A 492 -4.34 6.72 3.10
CA LEU A 492 -3.13 6.54 2.30
C LEU A 492 -2.19 7.71 2.54
N SER A 493 -1.04 7.46 3.17
CA SER A 493 -0.05 8.50 3.52
C SER A 493 1.13 8.46 2.55
N VAL A 494 1.49 9.59 1.96
CA VAL A 494 2.57 9.69 0.95
C VAL A 494 3.77 10.42 1.56
N GLY A 495 4.75 9.64 2.03
CA GLY A 495 5.97 10.13 2.66
C GLY A 495 7.14 10.36 1.69
N ARG A 496 7.08 9.77 0.48
CA ARG A 496 8.04 9.95 -0.63
C ARG A 496 7.30 9.98 -1.97
N ASN A 497 7.97 10.53 -3.00
CA ASN A 497 7.43 10.59 -4.36
C ASN A 497 7.09 9.18 -4.84
N SER A 498 5.82 8.92 -5.13
CA SER A 498 5.30 7.57 -5.37
C SER A 498 4.26 7.57 -6.50
N SER A 499 4.12 6.44 -7.19
CA SER A 499 3.11 6.23 -8.23
C SER A 499 2.16 5.09 -7.85
N ILE A 500 0.88 5.24 -8.22
CA ILE A 500 -0.17 4.21 -8.14
C ILE A 500 -0.92 4.17 -9.47
N GLY A 501 -1.46 3.01 -9.85
CA GLY A 501 -2.11 2.82 -11.14
C GLY A 501 -3.45 3.54 -11.26
N SER A 502 -4.28 3.49 -10.22
CA SER A 502 -5.52 4.26 -10.12
C SER A 502 -5.87 4.52 -8.65
N LEU A 503 -6.77 5.49 -8.40
CA LEU A 503 -7.20 5.89 -7.05
C LEU A 503 -8.74 5.95 -7.00
N SER A 504 -9.35 5.21 -6.08
CA SER A 504 -10.82 5.17 -5.90
C SER A 504 -11.26 5.07 -4.44
N GLY A 505 -12.54 5.36 -4.20
CA GLY A 505 -13.19 5.17 -2.91
C GLY A 505 -13.03 6.35 -1.94
N GLY A 506 -13.05 6.05 -0.64
CA GLY A 506 -13.17 7.02 0.44
C GLY A 506 -14.51 7.78 0.44
N GLY A 507 -14.66 8.73 1.36
CA GLY A 507 -15.88 9.54 1.43
C GLY A 507 -15.92 10.55 2.58
N SER A 508 -16.99 10.47 3.36
CA SER A 508 -17.33 11.40 4.44
C SER A 508 -16.90 10.93 5.82
N THR A 509 -16.71 9.62 5.97
CA THR A 509 -16.32 8.94 7.22
C THR A 509 -14.82 8.70 7.27
N GLY A 510 -14.16 8.52 6.12
CA GLY A 510 -12.72 8.37 6.00
C GLY A 510 -12.26 8.07 4.57
N GLY A 511 -11.21 7.26 4.45
CA GLY A 511 -10.56 6.99 3.16
C GLY A 511 -9.82 8.20 2.60
N SER A 512 -9.02 8.87 3.43
CA SER A 512 -8.30 10.10 3.06
C SER A 512 -6.92 9.83 2.44
N VAL A 513 -6.41 10.77 1.64
CA VAL A 513 -5.02 10.79 1.16
C VAL A 513 -4.26 11.95 1.83
N SER A 514 -3.06 11.70 2.34
CA SER A 514 -2.18 12.72 2.95
C SER A 514 -0.89 12.87 2.15
N LEU A 515 -0.62 14.07 1.64
CA LEU A 515 0.52 14.39 0.78
C LEU A 515 1.57 15.20 1.56
N SER A 516 2.69 14.57 1.91
CA SER A 516 3.76 15.23 2.67
C SER A 516 4.46 16.33 1.85
N SER A 517 5.01 17.35 2.53
CA SER A 517 5.64 18.51 1.90
C SER A 517 6.70 18.14 0.84
N SER A 518 6.59 18.78 -0.32
CA SER A 518 7.47 18.57 -1.49
C SER A 518 7.50 17.12 -2.01
N ARG A 519 6.55 16.27 -1.62
CA ARG A 519 6.34 14.94 -2.22
C ARG A 519 5.29 15.01 -3.32
N THR A 520 5.27 14.01 -4.19
CA THR A 520 4.30 13.92 -5.29
C THR A 520 3.67 12.54 -5.30
N LEU A 521 2.34 12.47 -5.41
CA LEU A 521 1.63 11.25 -5.77
C LEU A 521 1.29 11.29 -7.26
N THR A 522 1.64 10.24 -8.01
CA THR A 522 1.26 10.09 -9.44
C THR A 522 0.18 9.03 -9.57
N VAL A 523 -0.91 9.32 -10.30
CA VAL A 523 -2.11 8.47 -10.39
C VAL A 523 -2.63 8.37 -11.83
N GLY A 524 -3.26 7.24 -12.18
CA GLY A 524 -4.04 7.08 -13.41
C GLY A 524 -3.38 6.26 -14.54
N ALA A 525 -2.18 5.71 -14.31
CA ALA A 525 -1.44 4.88 -15.28
C ALA A 525 -2.10 3.52 -15.64
N LEU A 526 -3.29 3.22 -15.12
CA LEU A 526 -4.14 2.09 -15.55
C LEU A 526 -5.29 2.51 -16.48
N ASP A 527 -5.29 3.75 -16.99
CA ASP A 527 -6.27 4.32 -17.94
C ASP A 527 -7.75 4.18 -17.55
N SER A 528 -8.01 3.89 -16.28
CA SER A 528 -9.34 3.58 -15.75
C SER A 528 -10.06 4.83 -15.28
N ASN A 529 -11.37 4.90 -15.55
CA ASN A 529 -12.24 5.91 -14.96
C ASN A 529 -12.48 5.57 -13.49
N THR A 530 -12.13 6.47 -12.57
CA THR A 530 -12.33 6.27 -11.13
C THR A 530 -12.95 7.47 -10.45
N THR A 531 -13.59 7.23 -9.30
CA THR A 531 -14.07 8.29 -8.41
C THR A 531 -13.41 8.13 -7.04
N PHE A 532 -12.75 9.19 -6.59
CA PHE A 532 -12.22 9.31 -5.24
C PHE A 532 -13.02 10.37 -4.48
N SER A 533 -13.76 9.94 -3.46
CA SER A 533 -14.70 10.77 -2.70
C SER A 533 -14.16 11.25 -1.36
N GLY A 534 -13.03 10.69 -0.90
CA GLY A 534 -12.35 11.11 0.32
C GLY A 534 -11.71 12.51 0.22
N ALA A 535 -11.08 12.94 1.30
CA ALA A 535 -10.29 14.18 1.34
C ALA A 535 -8.81 13.93 0.97
N ILE A 536 -8.25 14.80 0.13
CA ILE A 536 -6.79 14.88 -0.10
C ILE A 536 -6.26 16.09 0.68
N THR A 537 -5.22 15.89 1.50
CA THR A 537 -4.71 16.89 2.46
C THR A 537 -3.18 17.05 2.37
N GLY A 538 -2.63 18.11 2.95
CA GLY A 538 -1.18 18.31 3.13
C GLY A 538 -0.57 19.40 2.23
N ALA A 539 0.71 19.23 1.88
CA ALA A 539 1.50 20.21 1.12
C ALA A 539 2.32 19.57 -0.03
N GLY A 540 2.06 18.29 -0.33
CA GLY A 540 2.57 17.62 -1.52
C GLY A 540 1.70 17.87 -2.75
N ALA A 541 2.28 17.57 -3.91
CA ALA A 541 1.67 17.71 -5.23
C ALA A 541 0.97 16.42 -5.69
N LEU A 542 0.08 16.55 -6.68
CA LEU A 542 -0.60 15.44 -7.34
C LEU A 542 -0.38 15.51 -8.86
N VAL A 543 -0.04 14.39 -9.48
CA VAL A 543 0.06 14.25 -10.94
C VAL A 543 -0.94 13.21 -11.43
N LYS A 544 -1.85 13.62 -12.32
CA LYS A 544 -2.75 12.75 -13.07
C LYS A 544 -2.14 12.44 -14.44
N THR A 545 -2.05 11.15 -14.78
CA THR A 545 -1.54 10.62 -16.06
C THR A 545 -2.51 9.56 -16.60
N GLY A 546 -2.30 9.08 -17.83
CA GLY A 546 -3.13 8.06 -18.49
C GLY A 546 -4.47 8.61 -18.99
N GLY A 547 -5.07 7.96 -19.98
CA GLY A 547 -6.25 8.46 -20.69
C GLY A 547 -7.55 8.48 -19.85
N GLY A 548 -7.58 7.73 -18.74
CA GLY A 548 -8.76 7.62 -17.87
C GLY A 548 -9.17 8.93 -17.18
N ASN A 549 -10.43 9.00 -16.75
CA ASN A 549 -10.98 10.12 -15.97
C ASN A 549 -10.85 9.88 -14.46
N LEU A 550 -10.10 10.72 -13.76
CA LEU A 550 -10.13 10.79 -12.29
C LEU A 550 -11.18 11.80 -11.85
N THR A 551 -12.19 11.35 -11.12
CA THR A 551 -13.23 12.22 -10.55
C THR A 551 -13.01 12.44 -9.06
N PHE A 552 -12.89 13.69 -8.62
CA PHE A 552 -12.97 14.05 -7.21
C PHE A 552 -14.43 14.24 -6.79
N GLY A 553 -14.94 13.37 -5.92
CA GLY A 553 -16.35 13.35 -5.48
C GLY A 553 -16.55 13.54 -3.97
N GLY A 554 -17.75 13.26 -3.46
CA GLY A 554 -18.07 13.29 -2.04
C GLY A 554 -18.33 14.69 -1.45
N SER A 555 -18.43 14.76 -0.12
CA SER A 555 -18.78 15.98 0.63
C SER A 555 -17.61 16.63 1.38
N THR A 556 -16.50 15.92 1.57
CA THR A 556 -15.34 16.42 2.33
C THR A 556 -14.41 17.22 1.43
N ALA A 557 -14.00 18.41 1.86
CA ALA A 557 -13.10 19.27 1.09
C ALA A 557 -11.69 18.68 0.96
N ASN A 558 -11.06 18.92 -0.18
CA ASN A 558 -9.61 18.77 -0.33
C ASN A 558 -8.91 20.01 0.24
N THR A 559 -7.80 19.81 0.96
CA THR A 559 -7.02 20.87 1.61
C THR A 559 -5.53 20.84 1.25
N TYR A 560 -5.14 20.02 0.27
CA TYR A 560 -3.75 19.96 -0.19
C TYR A 560 -3.37 21.22 -1.00
N THR A 561 -2.26 21.86 -0.63
CA THR A 561 -1.83 23.13 -1.24
C THR A 561 -0.78 22.99 -2.34
N GLY A 562 -0.23 21.79 -2.53
CA GLY A 562 0.73 21.53 -3.60
C GLY A 562 0.08 21.50 -4.99
N LEU A 563 0.89 21.69 -6.03
CA LEU A 563 0.44 21.76 -7.41
C LEU A 563 -0.30 20.48 -7.85
N THR A 564 -1.42 20.65 -8.55
CA THR A 564 -2.05 19.59 -9.34
C THR A 564 -1.56 19.68 -10.78
N THR A 565 -1.09 18.59 -11.37
CA THR A 565 -0.71 18.53 -12.79
C THR A 565 -1.54 17.46 -13.50
N VAL A 566 -2.23 17.82 -14.58
CA VAL A 566 -2.94 16.88 -15.45
C VAL A 566 -2.13 16.73 -16.72
N ASN A 567 -1.40 15.61 -16.83
CA ASN A 567 -0.56 15.30 -18.00
C ASN A 567 -1.35 14.65 -19.13
N ASP A 568 -2.41 13.91 -18.80
CA ASP A 568 -3.18 13.10 -19.74
C ASP A 568 -4.55 12.71 -19.15
N GLY A 569 -5.49 12.37 -20.03
CA GLY A 569 -6.87 12.03 -19.72
C GLY A 569 -7.66 13.18 -19.11
N THR A 570 -8.59 12.86 -18.22
CA THR A 570 -9.47 13.85 -17.58
C THR A 570 -9.28 13.92 -16.06
N LEU A 571 -9.42 15.13 -15.50
CA LEU A 571 -9.66 15.39 -14.08
C LEU A 571 -11.02 16.08 -13.92
N THR A 572 -12.00 15.40 -13.32
CA THR A 572 -13.35 15.94 -13.08
C THR A 572 -13.51 16.41 -11.64
N LEU A 573 -13.93 17.66 -11.46
CA LEU A 573 -14.15 18.30 -10.16
C LEU A 573 -15.64 18.19 -9.79
N ALA A 574 -16.03 17.11 -9.10
CA ALA A 574 -17.43 16.72 -8.89
C ALA A 574 -17.85 16.52 -7.42
N LYS A 575 -17.08 17.02 -6.43
CA LYS A 575 -17.54 17.06 -5.03
C LYS A 575 -18.81 17.91 -4.91
N ASN A 576 -19.47 17.91 -3.76
CA ASN A 576 -20.67 18.72 -3.55
C ASN A 576 -20.42 20.22 -3.80
N ASP A 577 -21.47 20.96 -4.15
CA ASP A 577 -21.41 22.41 -4.36
C ASP A 577 -20.79 23.13 -3.14
N SER A 578 -19.99 24.16 -3.41
CA SER A 578 -19.27 24.98 -2.44
C SER A 578 -18.24 24.21 -1.57
N VAL A 579 -17.90 22.96 -1.90
CA VAL A 579 -16.84 22.16 -1.26
C VAL A 579 -15.60 22.14 -2.15
N THR A 580 -14.44 22.62 -1.70
CA THR A 580 -13.21 22.69 -2.52
C THR A 580 -12.69 21.32 -2.99
N ALA A 581 -12.29 21.21 -4.26
CA ALA A 581 -11.53 20.09 -4.84
C ALA A 581 -10.06 20.42 -5.10
N LEU A 582 -9.77 21.64 -5.55
CA LEU A 582 -8.42 22.14 -5.81
C LEU A 582 -8.12 23.30 -4.86
N ALA A 583 -7.34 23.03 -3.80
CA ALA A 583 -6.90 24.05 -2.86
C ALA A 583 -5.52 24.62 -3.23
N GLY A 584 -4.66 23.84 -3.90
CA GLY A 584 -3.51 24.32 -4.66
C GLY A 584 -3.84 24.58 -6.13
N SER A 585 -2.98 25.34 -6.81
CA SER A 585 -3.05 25.62 -8.25
C SER A 585 -3.04 24.35 -9.12
N VAL A 586 -3.48 24.48 -10.37
CA VAL A 586 -3.52 23.39 -11.36
C VAL A 586 -2.89 23.79 -12.69
N VAL A 587 -2.11 22.87 -13.27
CA VAL A 587 -1.63 22.92 -14.66
C VAL A 587 -2.27 21.77 -15.44
N VAL A 588 -2.80 22.06 -16.63
CA VAL A 588 -3.32 21.09 -17.60
C VAL A 588 -2.44 21.16 -18.84
N ASN A 589 -1.79 20.06 -19.18
CA ASN A 589 -0.85 19.96 -20.30
C ASN A 589 -1.54 19.49 -21.60
N ALA A 590 -0.80 19.53 -22.71
CA ALA A 590 -1.28 19.15 -24.05
C ALA A 590 -2.10 17.85 -24.07
N GLY A 591 -3.27 17.88 -24.70
CA GLY A 591 -4.22 16.77 -24.79
C GLY A 591 -5.03 16.46 -23.51
N ALA A 592 -4.66 16.98 -22.34
CA ALA A 592 -5.37 16.72 -21.09
C ALA A 592 -6.58 17.65 -20.88
N THR A 593 -7.55 17.21 -20.07
CA THR A 593 -8.78 17.97 -19.79
C THR A 593 -9.06 18.12 -18.29
N LEU A 594 -9.38 19.34 -17.86
CA LEU A 594 -10.01 19.65 -16.58
C LEU A 594 -11.51 19.90 -16.79
N VAL A 595 -12.37 19.38 -15.90
CA VAL A 595 -13.83 19.58 -15.98
C VAL A 595 -14.38 20.08 -14.65
N ALA A 596 -15.11 21.21 -14.68
CA ALA A 596 -16.00 21.61 -13.58
C ALA A 596 -17.38 20.97 -13.80
N ASP A 597 -17.77 20.05 -12.92
CA ASP A 597 -19.00 19.24 -13.06
C ASP A 597 -20.29 20.07 -12.88
N SER A 598 -21.39 19.67 -13.51
CA SER A 598 -22.61 20.48 -13.54
C SER A 598 -23.30 20.62 -12.17
N ASN A 599 -23.71 21.85 -11.86
CA ASN A 599 -24.29 22.30 -10.58
C ASN A 599 -23.37 22.15 -9.35
N LYS A 600 -22.03 22.22 -9.51
CA LYS A 600 -21.03 22.14 -8.43
C LYS A 600 -20.15 23.40 -8.32
N SER A 601 -20.70 24.58 -8.05
CA SER A 601 -19.89 25.82 -7.92
C SER A 601 -18.83 25.73 -6.80
N GLY A 602 -17.78 26.56 -6.85
CA GLY A 602 -16.73 26.61 -5.83
C GLY A 602 -15.83 25.37 -5.78
N ARG A 603 -15.48 24.80 -6.95
CA ARG A 603 -14.55 23.67 -7.07
C ARG A 603 -13.12 24.06 -6.74
N ILE A 604 -12.71 25.26 -7.11
CA ILE A 604 -11.34 25.75 -7.05
C ILE A 604 -11.27 26.85 -5.98
N ALA A 605 -10.20 26.88 -5.19
CA ALA A 605 -10.00 27.96 -4.21
C ALA A 605 -9.62 29.28 -4.89
N ASP A 606 -10.17 30.41 -4.43
CA ASP A 606 -9.92 31.75 -4.95
C ASP A 606 -8.43 32.16 -5.02
N SER A 607 -7.57 31.50 -4.23
CA SER A 607 -6.11 31.71 -4.21
C SER A 607 -5.34 30.87 -5.24
N ALA A 608 -5.96 29.82 -5.79
CA ALA A 608 -5.34 28.90 -6.75
C ALA A 608 -5.41 29.46 -8.17
N SER A 609 -4.32 29.31 -8.92
CA SER A 609 -4.28 29.64 -10.36
C SER A 609 -4.57 28.41 -11.21
N VAL A 610 -5.11 28.63 -12.41
CA VAL A 610 -5.39 27.61 -13.41
C VAL A 610 -4.57 27.91 -14.66
N THR A 611 -3.69 27.00 -15.08
CA THR A 611 -2.91 27.15 -16.32
C THR A 611 -3.25 26.02 -17.28
N ILE A 612 -3.66 26.37 -18.50
CA ILE A 612 -3.94 25.44 -19.61
C ILE A 612 -2.84 25.68 -20.66
N THR A 613 -2.00 24.68 -20.94
CA THR A 613 -0.83 24.82 -21.83
C THR A 613 -0.73 23.66 -22.81
N GLY A 614 -0.53 23.99 -24.08
CA GLY A 614 -0.30 23.03 -25.16
C GLY A 614 -1.56 22.64 -25.93
N ALA A 615 -1.35 22.28 -27.20
CA ALA A 615 -2.43 21.91 -28.11
C ALA A 615 -3.36 20.83 -27.53
N GLY A 616 -4.67 21.07 -27.61
CA GLY A 616 -5.70 20.17 -27.09
C GLY A 616 -5.90 20.19 -25.57
N ALA A 617 -5.09 20.94 -24.82
CA ALA A 617 -5.32 21.16 -23.39
C ALA A 617 -6.61 21.97 -23.18
N GLN A 618 -7.47 21.49 -22.28
CA GLN A 618 -8.85 21.99 -22.12
C GLN A 618 -9.24 22.22 -20.66
N PHE A 619 -10.01 23.29 -20.41
CA PHE A 619 -10.83 23.46 -19.21
C PHE A 619 -12.30 23.65 -19.62
N LEU A 620 -13.14 22.67 -19.30
CA LEU A 620 -14.56 22.64 -19.67
C LEU A 620 -15.47 22.87 -18.46
N PHE A 621 -16.47 23.73 -18.62
CA PHE A 621 -17.49 24.01 -17.60
C PHE A 621 -18.81 23.33 -17.94
N GLY A 622 -19.34 22.54 -17.00
CA GLY A 622 -20.74 22.13 -16.98
C GLY A 622 -21.69 23.30 -16.75
N ALA A 623 -22.99 23.02 -16.62
CA ALA A 623 -24.01 24.03 -16.37
C ALA A 623 -23.97 24.59 -14.93
N ASN A 624 -24.41 25.84 -14.77
CA ASN A 624 -24.54 26.57 -13.50
C ASN A 624 -23.24 26.65 -12.67
N GLN A 625 -22.07 26.69 -13.33
CA GLN A 625 -20.75 26.63 -12.68
C GLN A 625 -20.17 28.00 -12.37
N ASN A 626 -20.04 28.30 -11.08
CA ASN A 626 -19.50 29.58 -10.62
C ASN A 626 -18.23 29.32 -9.80
N ASP A 627 -17.08 29.52 -10.42
CA ASP A 627 -15.77 29.42 -9.79
C ASP A 627 -15.07 30.79 -9.77
N THR A 628 -14.29 30.98 -8.71
CA THR A 628 -13.36 32.10 -8.54
C THR A 628 -11.96 31.52 -8.44
N ILE A 629 -11.01 32.13 -9.17
CA ILE A 629 -9.61 31.70 -9.20
C ILE A 629 -8.71 32.93 -9.10
N ASN A 630 -7.43 32.69 -8.87
CA ASN A 630 -6.41 33.74 -8.89
C ASN A 630 -6.11 34.16 -10.34
N VAL A 631 -5.10 33.56 -10.98
CA VAL A 631 -4.73 33.85 -12.38
C VAL A 631 -5.22 32.73 -13.30
N LEU A 632 -5.67 33.10 -14.50
CA LEU A 632 -5.92 32.17 -15.61
C LEU A 632 -4.77 32.26 -16.62
N GLY A 633 -4.01 31.18 -16.79
CA GLY A 633 -3.01 31.02 -17.85
C GLY A 633 -3.58 30.21 -19.02
N ILE A 634 -3.42 30.70 -20.25
CA ILE A 634 -3.86 30.02 -21.49
C ILE A 634 -2.74 30.12 -22.52
N ASN A 635 -1.97 29.06 -22.68
CA ASN A 635 -0.72 29.07 -23.42
C ASN A 635 -0.65 27.98 -24.50
N ASP A 636 0.19 28.20 -25.50
CA ASP A 636 0.60 27.22 -26.52
C ASP A 636 -0.60 26.53 -27.23
N GLY A 637 -1.66 27.30 -27.52
CA GLY A 637 -2.91 26.79 -28.11
C GLY A 637 -3.88 26.14 -27.12
N GLY A 638 -3.69 26.35 -25.81
CA GLY A 638 -4.62 25.92 -24.76
C GLY A 638 -6.01 26.56 -24.87
N THR A 639 -7.03 25.90 -24.31
CA THR A 639 -8.43 26.31 -24.49
C THR A 639 -9.27 26.25 -23.20
N VAL A 640 -10.18 27.21 -23.06
CA VAL A 640 -11.19 27.24 -21.99
C VAL A 640 -12.58 27.32 -22.63
N ASN A 641 -13.52 26.49 -22.18
CA ASN A 641 -14.87 26.43 -22.70
C ASN A 641 -15.89 26.60 -21.56
N ILE A 642 -16.42 27.83 -21.44
CA ILE A 642 -17.46 28.21 -20.47
C ILE A 642 -18.85 28.00 -21.10
N GLY A 643 -19.06 26.85 -21.76
CA GLY A 643 -20.24 26.59 -22.57
C GLY A 643 -21.54 26.31 -21.80
N GLY A 644 -21.46 26.07 -20.49
CA GLY A 644 -22.62 25.79 -19.64
C GLY A 644 -23.52 27.01 -19.41
N SER A 645 -24.84 26.82 -19.52
CA SER A 645 -25.84 27.82 -19.15
C SER A 645 -25.66 28.25 -17.69
N GLY A 646 -25.59 29.56 -17.42
CA GLY A 646 -25.43 30.12 -16.07
C GLY A 646 -24.01 30.03 -15.47
N SER A 647 -23.01 29.58 -16.25
CA SER A 647 -21.64 29.38 -15.76
C SER A 647 -20.74 30.62 -15.90
N ASN A 648 -19.99 30.97 -14.85
CA ASN A 648 -19.07 32.11 -14.84
C ASN A 648 -17.73 31.72 -14.21
N LEU A 649 -16.63 32.05 -14.89
CA LEU A 649 -15.29 32.03 -14.32
C LEU A 649 -14.87 33.44 -13.89
N ARG A 650 -14.34 33.57 -12.67
CA ARG A 650 -13.86 34.85 -12.09
C ARG A 650 -12.35 34.81 -11.82
N PRO A 651 -11.48 35.20 -12.77
CA PRO A 651 -10.06 35.40 -12.50
C PRO A 651 -9.86 36.72 -11.74
N ASN A 652 -9.44 36.65 -10.47
CA ASN A 652 -9.20 37.83 -9.64
C ASN A 652 -7.84 38.48 -9.88
N GLY A 653 -6.82 37.69 -10.23
CA GLY A 653 -5.46 38.14 -10.55
C GLY A 653 -5.23 38.49 -12.03
N GLY A 654 -6.25 38.35 -12.88
CA GLY A 654 -6.16 38.61 -14.33
C GLY A 654 -5.88 37.35 -15.16
N ILE A 655 -5.51 37.57 -16.42
CA ILE A 655 -5.33 36.52 -17.43
C ILE A 655 -3.99 36.72 -18.14
N THR A 656 -3.26 35.63 -18.37
CA THR A 656 -1.98 35.61 -19.08
C THR A 656 -2.03 34.62 -20.24
N SER A 657 -1.47 34.99 -21.40
CA SER A 657 -1.35 34.09 -22.55
C SER A 657 0.00 34.23 -23.24
N THR A 658 0.58 33.11 -23.67
CA THR A 658 1.84 33.02 -24.42
C THR A 658 1.73 31.85 -25.40
N GLY A 659 2.10 32.03 -26.67
CA GLY A 659 1.87 31.03 -27.72
C GLY A 659 0.38 30.85 -28.08
N GLY A 660 -0.44 31.88 -27.85
CA GLY A 660 -1.85 31.92 -28.23
C GLY A 660 -2.79 30.96 -27.47
N GLY A 661 -4.09 31.09 -27.75
CA GLY A 661 -5.14 30.24 -27.15
C GLY A 661 -6.55 30.78 -27.34
N SER A 662 -7.54 30.17 -26.69
CA SER A 662 -8.91 30.67 -26.75
C SER A 662 -9.77 30.48 -25.49
N ILE A 663 -10.72 31.39 -25.29
CA ILE A 663 -11.83 31.29 -24.35
C ILE A 663 -13.14 31.30 -25.15
N THR A 664 -13.91 30.23 -25.03
CA THR A 664 -15.11 29.93 -25.83
C THR A 664 -16.30 29.58 -24.94
N GLY A 665 -17.48 29.46 -25.55
CA GLY A 665 -18.72 29.07 -24.88
C GLY A 665 -19.88 29.00 -25.89
N SER A 666 -21.09 28.69 -25.40
CA SER A 666 -22.28 28.68 -26.25
C SER A 666 -22.92 30.08 -26.27
N ALA A 667 -23.42 30.53 -27.43
CA ALA A 667 -24.04 31.85 -27.55
C ALA A 667 -25.16 32.06 -26.52
N GLY A 668 -25.09 33.15 -25.75
CA GLY A 668 -26.03 33.46 -24.67
C GLY A 668 -25.87 32.64 -23.38
N ASN A 669 -24.91 31.71 -23.32
CA ASN A 669 -24.66 30.85 -22.16
C ASN A 669 -23.27 31.08 -21.56
N GLY A 670 -23.27 31.54 -20.32
CA GLY A 670 -22.05 31.73 -19.52
C GLY A 670 -21.24 32.97 -19.89
N GLY A 671 -20.14 33.19 -19.17
CA GLY A 671 -19.31 34.38 -19.36
C GLY A 671 -18.03 34.40 -18.52
N LEU A 672 -17.17 35.36 -18.86
CA LEU A 672 -15.96 35.68 -18.11
C LEU A 672 -16.26 36.92 -17.26
N ASN A 673 -16.01 36.84 -15.95
CA ASN A 673 -16.56 37.79 -15.00
C ASN A 673 -15.45 38.41 -14.15
N PHE A 674 -15.18 39.69 -14.34
CA PHE A 674 -14.08 40.41 -13.67
C PHE A 674 -14.39 40.79 -12.21
N ASN A 675 -15.51 40.31 -11.66
CA ASN A 675 -15.84 40.38 -10.24
C ASN A 675 -15.83 41.84 -9.70
N GLY A 676 -16.27 42.79 -10.53
CA GLY A 676 -16.41 44.21 -10.19
C GLY A 676 -15.14 45.07 -10.28
N GLY A 677 -13.95 44.48 -10.46
CA GLY A 677 -12.70 45.24 -10.60
C GLY A 677 -12.13 45.22 -12.02
N THR A 678 -11.23 46.15 -12.34
CA THR A 678 -10.44 46.08 -13.58
C THR A 678 -9.57 44.82 -13.58
N ARG A 679 -9.38 44.19 -14.74
CA ARG A 679 -8.50 43.02 -14.92
C ARG A 679 -7.56 43.21 -16.09
N THR A 680 -6.29 42.92 -15.87
CA THR A 680 -5.30 42.84 -16.93
C THR A 680 -5.44 41.52 -17.67
N ILE A 681 -5.45 41.60 -19.00
CA ILE A 681 -5.25 40.48 -19.91
C ILE A 681 -3.91 40.76 -20.62
N THR A 682 -2.85 40.10 -20.16
CA THR A 682 -1.51 40.19 -20.76
C THR A 682 -1.38 39.09 -21.80
N VAL A 683 -1.29 39.47 -23.07
CA VAL A 683 -0.98 38.55 -24.18
C VAL A 683 0.45 38.82 -24.61
N SER A 684 1.38 37.91 -24.32
CA SER A 684 2.80 38.10 -24.60
C SER A 684 3.10 38.12 -26.10
N ASP A 685 2.48 37.22 -26.84
CA ASP A 685 2.71 36.95 -28.26
C ASP A 685 1.50 36.21 -28.87
N ASP A 686 1.48 36.09 -30.21
CA ASP A 686 0.37 35.51 -30.99
C ASP A 686 -1.01 36.12 -30.61
N THR A 687 -2.07 35.31 -30.58
CA THR A 687 -3.46 35.76 -30.42
C THR A 687 -4.19 34.96 -29.34
N LEU A 688 -4.76 35.67 -28.36
CA LEU A 688 -5.79 35.15 -27.47
C LEU A 688 -7.17 35.54 -28.01
N ALA A 689 -7.97 34.56 -28.43
CA ALA A 689 -9.32 34.78 -28.90
C ALA A 689 -10.35 34.58 -27.77
N ILE A 690 -11.21 35.57 -27.51
CA ILE A 690 -12.33 35.47 -26.56
C ILE A 690 -13.65 35.59 -27.33
N GLY A 691 -14.40 34.49 -27.36
CA GLY A 691 -15.71 34.34 -28.01
C GLY A 691 -16.90 34.31 -27.05
N ILE A 692 -16.75 34.88 -25.84
CA ILE A 692 -17.80 34.98 -24.83
C ILE A 692 -17.84 36.37 -24.21
N SER A 693 -18.98 36.74 -23.60
CA SER A 693 -19.12 38.04 -22.94
C SER A 693 -18.13 38.18 -21.78
N LEU A 694 -17.35 39.27 -21.81
CA LEU A 694 -16.70 39.83 -20.63
C LEU A 694 -17.76 40.59 -19.80
N SER A 695 -17.70 40.54 -18.47
CA SER A 695 -18.77 41.08 -17.61
C SER A 695 -18.26 41.61 -16.25
N ASN A 696 -18.89 42.70 -15.79
CA ASN A 696 -18.50 43.49 -14.61
C ASN A 696 -17.07 44.08 -14.68
N GLY A 697 -16.75 45.04 -13.81
CA GLY A 697 -15.40 45.61 -13.76
C GLY A 697 -14.99 46.36 -15.04
N GLY A 698 -13.73 46.23 -15.42
CA GLY A 698 -13.13 46.86 -16.62
C GLY A 698 -11.93 46.06 -17.14
N LEU A 699 -11.33 46.49 -18.25
CA LEU A 699 -10.29 45.75 -18.97
C LEU A 699 -8.99 46.56 -19.13
N THR A 700 -7.84 45.92 -18.90
CA THR A 700 -6.54 46.40 -19.39
C THR A 700 -5.95 45.36 -20.34
N LYS A 701 -5.71 45.71 -21.60
CA LYS A 701 -4.95 44.89 -22.56
C LYS A 701 -3.48 45.28 -22.51
N ASP A 702 -2.64 44.30 -22.19
CA ASP A 702 -1.20 44.45 -22.00
C ASP A 702 -0.41 43.35 -22.75
N GLY A 703 0.91 43.48 -22.82
CA GLY A 703 1.82 42.63 -23.60
C GLY A 703 1.73 42.82 -25.12
N ASP A 704 2.74 42.37 -25.87
CA ASP A 704 2.90 42.72 -27.29
C ASP A 704 1.92 41.99 -28.23
N GLY A 705 1.37 40.86 -27.79
CA GLY A 705 0.43 40.04 -28.57
C GLY A 705 -0.97 40.62 -28.74
N THR A 706 -1.84 39.86 -29.40
CA THR A 706 -3.19 40.28 -29.82
C THR A 706 -4.28 39.69 -28.93
N LEU A 707 -5.20 40.53 -28.46
CA LEU A 707 -6.46 40.10 -27.86
C LEU A 707 -7.59 40.35 -28.87
N SER A 708 -8.30 39.30 -29.28
CA SER A 708 -9.46 39.44 -30.17
C SER A 708 -10.76 39.12 -29.44
N LEU A 709 -11.68 40.09 -29.39
CA LEU A 709 -12.98 39.99 -28.74
C LEU A 709 -14.06 39.83 -29.82
N THR A 710 -14.65 38.64 -29.94
CA THR A 710 -15.64 38.32 -30.99
C THR A 710 -17.10 38.27 -30.48
N ALA A 711 -17.29 38.39 -29.17
CA ALA A 711 -18.60 38.52 -28.53
C ALA A 711 -18.82 39.93 -27.97
N SER A 712 -20.08 40.31 -27.77
CA SER A 712 -20.45 41.52 -27.04
C SER A 712 -20.09 41.38 -25.56
N SER A 713 -19.40 42.38 -25.00
CA SER A 713 -19.10 42.51 -23.57
C SER A 713 -20.10 43.41 -22.85
N SER A 714 -20.33 43.15 -21.57
CA SER A 714 -21.32 43.85 -20.72
C SER A 714 -20.72 44.49 -19.46
N TYR A 715 -19.40 44.70 -19.42
CA TYR A 715 -18.76 45.44 -18.34
C TYR A 715 -18.86 46.96 -18.57
N SER A 716 -18.76 47.74 -17.49
CA SER A 716 -19.07 49.19 -17.48
C SER A 716 -17.94 50.08 -16.99
N GLY A 717 -16.85 49.52 -16.46
CA GLY A 717 -15.59 50.23 -16.23
C GLY A 717 -14.78 50.31 -17.53
N ASP A 718 -13.76 51.17 -17.52
CA ASP A 718 -13.01 51.52 -18.73
C ASP A 718 -12.23 50.33 -19.33
N THR A 719 -11.95 50.45 -20.62
CA THR A 719 -10.99 49.64 -21.37
C THR A 719 -9.74 50.45 -21.62
N SER A 720 -8.58 49.96 -21.19
CA SER A 720 -7.28 50.56 -21.52
C SER A 720 -6.45 49.59 -22.38
N VAL A 721 -5.93 50.05 -23.50
CA VAL A 721 -4.96 49.30 -24.33
C VAL A 721 -3.59 49.91 -24.05
N THR A 722 -2.80 49.23 -23.21
CA THR A 722 -1.49 49.73 -22.76
C THR A 722 -0.32 49.20 -23.60
N ALA A 723 -0.47 48.01 -24.18
CA ALA A 723 0.51 47.41 -25.08
C ALA A 723 -0.14 46.39 -26.04
N GLY A 724 0.49 46.20 -27.21
CA GLY A 724 0.05 45.25 -28.24
C GLY A 724 -1.33 45.59 -28.82
N THR A 725 -1.99 44.60 -29.41
CA THR A 725 -3.22 44.83 -30.21
C THR A 725 -4.49 44.38 -29.49
N LEU A 726 -5.53 45.22 -29.53
CA LEU A 726 -6.91 44.85 -29.22
C LEU A 726 -7.77 44.91 -30.50
N LEU A 727 -8.34 43.76 -30.88
CA LEU A 727 -9.28 43.66 -32.00
C LEU A 727 -10.72 43.49 -31.49
N ALA A 728 -11.54 44.53 -31.64
CA ALA A 728 -12.98 44.47 -31.45
C ALA A 728 -13.63 43.86 -32.70
N ASN A 729 -13.90 42.56 -32.69
CA ASN A 729 -14.48 41.78 -33.80
C ASN A 729 -15.90 41.27 -33.45
N ASN A 730 -16.62 41.98 -32.58
CA ASN A 730 -17.97 41.65 -32.16
C ASN A 730 -19.00 42.02 -33.24
N SER A 731 -19.81 41.05 -33.67
CA SER A 731 -20.84 41.28 -34.71
C SER A 731 -22.08 42.06 -34.22
N SER A 732 -22.16 42.34 -32.92
CA SER A 732 -23.25 43.10 -32.28
C SER A 732 -22.82 43.56 -30.87
N GLY A 733 -23.62 44.43 -30.24
CA GLY A 733 -23.31 44.98 -28.91
C GLY A 733 -22.06 45.87 -28.91
N SER A 734 -21.29 45.84 -27.83
CA SER A 734 -19.97 46.50 -27.75
C SER A 734 -18.90 45.46 -27.42
N GLY A 735 -17.77 45.44 -28.13
CA GLY A 735 -16.66 44.53 -27.82
C GLY A 735 -15.98 44.90 -26.50
N THR A 736 -15.89 46.21 -26.22
CA THR A 736 -15.15 46.83 -25.11
C THR A 736 -16.03 47.28 -23.95
N GLY A 737 -17.26 46.77 -23.85
CA GLY A 737 -18.22 47.17 -22.81
C GLY A 737 -18.78 48.58 -23.01
N SER A 738 -19.22 49.22 -21.93
CA SER A 738 -19.79 50.59 -21.94
C SER A 738 -18.96 51.63 -21.20
N GLY A 739 -17.79 51.27 -20.67
CA GLY A 739 -16.83 52.22 -20.12
C GLY A 739 -16.03 52.93 -21.23
N SER A 740 -15.25 53.95 -20.88
CA SER A 740 -14.41 54.68 -21.83
C SER A 740 -13.33 53.76 -22.42
N VAL A 741 -12.90 53.99 -23.66
CA VAL A 741 -11.79 53.27 -24.27
C VAL A 741 -10.60 54.21 -24.41
N ASN A 742 -9.44 53.85 -23.85
CA ASN A 742 -8.22 54.65 -23.93
C ASN A 742 -7.10 53.81 -24.55
N VAL A 743 -6.58 54.23 -25.70
CA VAL A 743 -5.48 53.56 -26.42
C VAL A 743 -4.23 54.38 -26.20
N THR A 744 -3.28 53.90 -25.39
CA THR A 744 -2.04 54.63 -25.12
C THR A 744 -1.11 54.59 -26.35
N SER A 745 -0.06 55.41 -26.35
CA SER A 745 0.95 55.47 -27.43
C SER A 745 1.73 54.17 -27.69
N SER A 746 1.51 53.10 -26.92
CA SER A 746 2.08 51.76 -27.14
C SER A 746 1.02 50.69 -27.45
N GLY A 747 -0.26 51.06 -27.50
CA GLY A 747 -1.38 50.20 -27.86
C GLY A 747 -1.82 50.36 -29.32
N ARG A 748 -2.38 49.29 -29.88
CA ARG A 748 -3.10 49.29 -31.17
C ARG A 748 -4.55 48.87 -30.94
N LEU A 749 -5.49 49.65 -31.46
CA LEU A 749 -6.92 49.31 -31.51
C LEU A 749 -7.34 49.05 -32.95
N GLY A 750 -8.15 48.01 -33.17
CA GLY A 750 -8.72 47.70 -34.47
C GLY A 750 -9.90 46.75 -34.38
N GLY A 751 -10.22 46.10 -35.51
CA GLY A 751 -11.30 45.13 -35.63
C GLY A 751 -12.48 45.60 -36.48
N THR A 752 -13.36 44.66 -36.82
CA THR A 752 -14.55 44.86 -37.68
C THR A 752 -15.85 45.15 -36.90
N GLY A 753 -15.75 45.32 -35.58
CA GLY A 753 -16.86 45.34 -34.65
C GLY A 753 -17.35 46.72 -34.25
N ILE A 754 -17.91 46.78 -33.05
CA ILE A 754 -18.62 47.95 -32.51
C ILE A 754 -18.10 48.26 -31.11
N ILE A 755 -17.83 49.54 -30.86
CA ILE A 755 -17.38 50.10 -29.58
C ILE A 755 -18.44 51.10 -29.10
N ALA A 756 -18.92 50.95 -27.86
CA ALA A 756 -19.93 51.85 -27.28
C ALA A 756 -19.38 52.87 -26.27
N GLY A 757 -18.11 52.73 -25.85
CA GLY A 757 -17.44 53.74 -25.02
C GLY A 757 -16.98 54.95 -25.82
N ASN A 758 -17.00 56.14 -25.21
CA ASN A 758 -16.20 57.27 -25.69
C ASN A 758 -14.74 56.82 -25.80
N THR A 759 -14.14 56.99 -26.97
CA THR A 759 -12.79 56.48 -27.26
C THR A 759 -11.78 57.60 -27.41
N THR A 760 -10.63 57.49 -26.76
CA THR A 760 -9.46 58.38 -26.91
C THR A 760 -8.28 57.57 -27.42
N VAL A 761 -7.54 58.11 -28.40
CA VAL A 761 -6.36 57.45 -28.99
C VAL A 761 -5.13 58.36 -28.93
N ASP A 762 -4.09 57.88 -28.25
CA ASP A 762 -2.69 58.36 -28.34
C ASP A 762 -1.80 57.38 -29.15
N GLY A 763 -2.30 56.18 -29.45
CA GLY A 763 -1.60 55.09 -30.13
C GLY A 763 -2.08 54.82 -31.55
N ILE A 764 -2.01 53.55 -31.97
CA ILE A 764 -2.39 53.17 -33.33
C ILE A 764 -3.89 52.83 -33.38
N LEU A 765 -4.59 53.37 -34.38
CA LEU A 765 -5.95 53.01 -34.75
C LEU A 765 -5.96 52.45 -36.18
N ALA A 766 -6.32 51.18 -36.33
CA ALA A 766 -6.33 50.45 -37.59
C ALA A 766 -7.67 49.74 -37.78
N PRO A 767 -8.59 50.25 -38.63
CA PRO A 767 -9.91 49.65 -38.81
C PRO A 767 -9.86 48.20 -39.33
N GLY A 768 -10.93 47.45 -39.07
CA GLY A 768 -11.10 46.11 -39.63
C GLY A 768 -10.12 45.05 -39.12
N ALA A 769 -9.99 43.99 -39.90
CA ALA A 769 -8.91 43.01 -39.80
C ALA A 769 -8.01 43.10 -41.04
N SER A 770 -7.82 44.34 -41.52
CA SER A 770 -7.06 44.71 -42.73
C SER A 770 -7.59 44.11 -44.05
N PRO A 771 -8.54 44.76 -44.75
CA PRO A 771 -9.30 45.97 -44.39
C PRO A 771 -10.61 45.69 -43.63
N GLY A 772 -11.33 46.74 -43.22
CA GLY A 772 -12.71 46.68 -42.74
C GLY A 772 -13.22 47.93 -42.01
N THR A 773 -14.50 47.93 -41.65
CA THR A 773 -15.13 49.04 -40.91
C THR A 773 -15.11 48.80 -39.40
N LEU A 774 -14.60 49.77 -38.62
CA LEU A 774 -14.69 49.79 -37.16
C LEU A 774 -15.74 50.84 -36.72
N SER A 775 -16.71 50.44 -35.91
CA SER A 775 -17.86 51.29 -35.55
C SER A 775 -17.78 51.84 -34.12
N PHE A 776 -18.13 53.11 -33.95
CA PHE A 776 -18.16 53.81 -32.66
C PHE A 776 -19.55 54.38 -32.41
N ASN A 777 -20.27 53.85 -31.42
CA ASN A 777 -21.62 54.30 -31.05
C ASN A 777 -21.64 55.56 -30.16
N SER A 778 -20.47 56.15 -29.91
CA SER A 778 -20.19 57.29 -29.02
C SER A 778 -19.13 58.19 -29.66
N ASP A 779 -18.63 59.21 -28.95
CA ASP A 779 -17.60 60.11 -29.49
C ASP A 779 -16.23 59.40 -29.67
N LEU A 780 -15.48 59.80 -30.71
CA LEU A 780 -14.09 59.41 -30.95
C LEU A 780 -13.17 60.64 -30.88
N GLY A 781 -12.16 60.59 -30.02
CA GLY A 781 -11.09 61.58 -29.91
C GLY A 781 -9.76 61.02 -30.39
N LEU A 782 -9.21 61.62 -31.44
CA LEU A 782 -7.84 61.44 -31.88
C LEU A 782 -6.99 62.56 -31.29
N ASN A 783 -5.80 62.24 -30.78
CA ASN A 783 -4.81 63.20 -30.28
C ASN A 783 -3.64 63.36 -31.28
N ASP A 784 -2.79 64.35 -31.08
CA ASP A 784 -1.63 64.70 -31.94
C ASP A 784 -0.65 63.55 -32.25
N SER A 785 -0.66 62.52 -31.42
CA SER A 785 0.22 61.35 -31.47
C SER A 785 -0.49 60.09 -31.98
N ALA A 786 -1.80 60.14 -32.23
CA ALA A 786 -2.56 59.05 -32.81
C ALA A 786 -2.04 58.71 -34.22
N VAL A 787 -1.88 57.41 -34.50
CA VAL A 787 -1.48 56.93 -35.83
C VAL A 787 -2.65 56.17 -36.45
N LEU A 788 -3.21 56.72 -37.51
CA LEU A 788 -4.26 56.10 -38.31
C LEU A 788 -3.57 55.28 -39.41
N GLU A 789 -3.63 53.96 -39.29
CA GLU A 789 -3.22 53.03 -40.36
C GLU A 789 -4.48 52.59 -41.10
N PHE A 790 -4.54 52.82 -42.41
CA PHE A 790 -5.71 52.58 -43.24
C PHE A 790 -5.35 51.80 -44.51
N GLU A 791 -6.00 50.67 -44.72
CA GLU A 791 -5.97 49.91 -45.96
C GLU A 791 -7.09 50.36 -46.92
N LEU A 792 -6.70 50.90 -48.10
CA LEU A 792 -7.63 51.41 -49.12
C LEU A 792 -7.43 50.72 -50.47
N ASN A 793 -8.51 50.53 -51.23
CA ASN A 793 -8.47 49.95 -52.58
C ASN A 793 -8.43 51.06 -53.66
N PRO A 794 -7.40 51.13 -54.52
CA PRO A 794 -7.31 52.14 -55.57
C PRO A 794 -8.42 52.11 -56.62
N GLY A 795 -9.17 51.00 -56.75
CA GLY A 795 -10.22 50.82 -57.75
C GLY A 795 -11.66 50.80 -57.20
N ASP A 796 -11.85 50.96 -55.88
CA ASP A 796 -13.16 50.91 -55.25
C ASP A 796 -13.34 52.08 -54.26
N LEU A 797 -14.30 52.96 -54.54
CA LEU A 797 -14.63 54.13 -53.71
C LEU A 797 -15.85 53.89 -52.79
N SER A 798 -16.29 52.64 -52.63
CA SER A 798 -17.47 52.31 -51.83
C SER A 798 -17.24 52.47 -50.32
N ILE A 799 -18.18 53.16 -49.67
CA ILE A 799 -18.19 53.40 -48.23
C ILE A 799 -18.84 52.20 -47.52
N GLY A 800 -18.18 51.65 -46.49
CA GLY A 800 -18.76 50.61 -45.63
C GLY A 800 -18.91 49.22 -46.28
N SER A 801 -18.25 48.99 -47.41
CA SER A 801 -18.24 47.69 -48.11
C SER A 801 -17.34 46.64 -47.48
N GLY A 802 -16.45 47.04 -46.56
CA GLY A 802 -15.38 46.19 -46.03
C GLY A 802 -14.21 45.97 -47.00
N ILE A 803 -14.19 46.66 -48.14
CA ILE A 803 -13.09 46.65 -49.13
C ILE A 803 -12.09 47.78 -48.85
N ASN A 804 -12.58 48.86 -48.25
CA ASN A 804 -11.82 49.98 -47.70
C ASN A 804 -11.97 50.02 -46.18
N ASP A 805 -10.93 50.49 -45.50
CA ASP A 805 -11.02 50.88 -44.10
C ASP A 805 -11.93 52.09 -43.90
N LEU A 806 -12.70 52.05 -42.80
CA LEU A 806 -13.65 53.10 -42.44
C LEU A 806 -13.84 53.16 -40.92
N LEU A 807 -13.78 54.37 -40.37
CA LEU A 807 -14.27 54.66 -39.02
C LEU A 807 -15.74 55.11 -39.10
N SER A 808 -16.65 54.33 -38.54
CA SER A 808 -18.10 54.61 -38.54
C SER A 808 -18.56 55.14 -37.19
N ILE A 809 -18.43 56.45 -36.97
CA ILE A 809 -18.77 57.12 -35.70
C ILE A 809 -20.22 57.66 -35.73
N SER A 810 -21.03 57.37 -34.71
CA SER A 810 -22.34 58.02 -34.53
C SER A 810 -22.29 59.24 -33.61
N GLY A 811 -21.27 59.34 -32.75
CA GLY A 811 -20.98 60.52 -31.95
C GLY A 811 -20.21 61.60 -32.71
N SER A 812 -19.59 62.50 -31.95
CA SER A 812 -18.68 63.54 -32.42
C SER A 812 -17.30 62.97 -32.73
N LEU A 813 -16.53 63.68 -33.55
CA LEU A 813 -15.15 63.36 -33.89
C LEU A 813 -14.23 64.53 -33.52
N THR A 814 -13.16 64.27 -32.78
CA THR A 814 -11.96 65.12 -32.81
C THR A 814 -10.97 64.49 -33.77
N LEU A 815 -10.63 65.20 -34.84
CA LEU A 815 -9.68 64.80 -35.86
C LEU A 815 -8.34 65.49 -35.59
N ASP A 816 -7.32 64.68 -35.36
CA ASP A 816 -5.92 65.05 -35.09
C ASP A 816 -5.02 63.86 -35.48
N GLY A 817 -3.70 64.02 -35.37
CA GLY A 817 -2.73 62.94 -35.50
C GLY A 817 -2.19 62.68 -36.92
N LEU A 818 -1.71 61.47 -37.15
CA LEU A 818 -0.89 61.07 -38.30
C LEU A 818 -1.60 60.02 -39.17
N LEU A 819 -1.64 60.19 -40.49
CA LEU A 819 -2.23 59.22 -41.44
C LEU A 819 -1.16 58.45 -42.23
N ASN A 820 -1.35 57.13 -42.29
CA ASN A 820 -0.65 56.21 -43.17
C ASN A 820 -1.67 55.42 -44.01
N ILE A 821 -1.54 55.44 -45.35
CA ILE A 821 -2.38 54.68 -46.27
C ILE A 821 -1.58 53.54 -46.91
N THR A 822 -2.13 52.33 -46.84
CA THR A 822 -1.64 51.15 -47.56
C THR A 822 -2.61 50.78 -48.69
N ALA A 823 -2.10 50.44 -49.87
CA ALA A 823 -2.92 49.92 -50.97
C ALA A 823 -3.29 48.44 -50.70
N THR A 824 -4.58 48.09 -50.65
CA THR A 824 -5.03 46.69 -50.55
C THR A 824 -4.66 45.87 -51.79
N SER A 825 -4.54 46.51 -52.94
CA SER A 825 -4.13 45.89 -54.21
C SER A 825 -3.64 46.94 -55.21
N GLY A 826 -2.49 46.71 -55.85
CA GLY A 826 -1.98 47.59 -56.91
C GLY A 826 -1.38 48.89 -56.38
N ASP A 827 -1.61 49.99 -57.11
CA ASP A 827 -1.13 51.34 -56.80
C ASP A 827 -2.19 52.39 -57.14
N PHE A 828 -1.97 53.64 -56.70
CA PHE A 828 -2.87 54.77 -56.92
C PHE A 828 -2.49 55.64 -58.15
N LEU A 829 -1.60 55.17 -59.03
CA LEU A 829 -1.23 55.92 -60.24
C LEU A 829 -2.37 56.01 -61.27
N GLY A 830 -3.38 55.15 -61.13
CA GLY A 830 -4.62 55.19 -61.92
C GLY A 830 -5.71 56.14 -61.37
N ALA A 831 -5.50 56.74 -60.19
CA ALA A 831 -6.50 57.61 -59.57
C ALA A 831 -6.68 58.94 -60.32
N SER A 832 -7.93 59.39 -60.41
CA SER A 832 -8.35 60.59 -61.13
C SER A 832 -8.54 61.79 -60.20
N LEU A 833 -8.44 63.00 -60.76
CA LEU A 833 -8.77 64.23 -60.05
C LEU A 833 -10.20 64.20 -59.52
N GLY A 834 -10.36 64.29 -58.19
CA GLY A 834 -11.65 64.22 -57.51
C GLY A 834 -12.10 62.80 -57.12
N ASP A 835 -11.25 61.78 -57.29
CA ASP A 835 -11.47 60.48 -56.63
C ASP A 835 -11.31 60.66 -55.11
N THR A 836 -12.24 60.08 -54.35
CA THR A 836 -12.39 60.29 -52.90
C THR A 836 -12.65 58.96 -52.18
N TRP A 837 -11.86 58.69 -51.14
CA TRP A 837 -12.08 57.62 -50.18
C TRP A 837 -12.55 58.23 -48.85
N THR A 838 -13.69 57.80 -48.32
CA THR A 838 -14.16 58.24 -46.99
C THR A 838 -13.43 57.47 -45.90
N LEU A 839 -12.57 58.15 -45.15
CA LEU A 839 -11.84 57.57 -44.01
C LEU A 839 -12.73 57.46 -42.77
N ALA A 840 -13.60 58.45 -42.55
CA ALA A 840 -14.52 58.44 -41.43
C ALA A 840 -15.89 59.04 -41.79
N THR A 841 -16.94 58.52 -41.15
CA THR A 841 -18.24 59.18 -41.05
C THR A 841 -18.53 59.51 -39.59
N TYR A 842 -19.10 60.68 -39.30
CA TYR A 842 -19.45 61.11 -37.94
C TYR A 842 -20.89 61.67 -37.86
N GLY A 843 -21.59 61.42 -36.75
CA GLY A 843 -22.96 61.87 -36.54
C GLY A 843 -23.12 63.15 -35.69
N GLY A 844 -22.09 63.51 -34.93
CA GLY A 844 -22.05 64.67 -34.02
C GLY A 844 -21.30 65.87 -34.60
N SER A 845 -20.59 66.59 -33.73
CA SER A 845 -19.71 67.70 -34.15
C SER A 845 -18.37 67.19 -34.66
N LEU A 846 -17.71 67.96 -35.52
CA LEU A 846 -16.29 67.82 -35.82
C LEU A 846 -15.48 68.90 -35.08
N ILE A 847 -14.42 68.48 -34.40
CA ILE A 847 -13.29 69.33 -34.01
C ILE A 847 -12.14 68.96 -34.95
N ASP A 848 -11.79 69.85 -35.86
CA ASP A 848 -10.75 69.62 -36.87
C ASP A 848 -9.47 70.36 -36.46
N ASN A 849 -8.49 69.62 -35.95
CA ASN A 849 -7.14 70.11 -35.66
C ASN A 849 -6.20 69.94 -36.89
N GLY A 850 -6.66 69.24 -37.94
CA GLY A 850 -5.87 68.77 -39.07
C GLY A 850 -5.31 67.37 -38.85
N LEU A 851 -5.01 66.67 -39.96
CA LEU A 851 -4.44 65.32 -39.97
C LEU A 851 -3.17 65.34 -40.82
N GLU A 852 -2.02 64.98 -40.25
CA GLU A 852 -0.73 65.03 -40.95
C GLU A 852 -0.55 63.80 -41.86
N LEU A 853 -0.26 64.03 -43.14
CA LEU A 853 -0.08 62.98 -44.13
C LEU A 853 1.37 62.46 -44.11
N ILE A 854 1.61 61.27 -43.57
CA ILE A 854 2.95 60.71 -43.35
C ILE A 854 3.31 59.68 -44.43
N SER A 855 2.75 58.46 -44.38
CA SER A 855 3.02 57.42 -45.37
C SER A 855 1.89 57.36 -46.39
N MET A 856 2.05 58.09 -47.49
CA MET A 856 1.04 58.16 -48.56
C MET A 856 1.52 57.45 -49.84
N PRO A 857 0.68 56.63 -50.49
CA PRO A 857 0.97 56.06 -51.79
C PRO A 857 1.16 57.13 -52.87
N ALA A 858 2.00 56.84 -53.86
CA ALA A 858 2.22 57.71 -55.00
C ALA A 858 0.97 57.83 -55.89
N LEU A 859 0.67 59.06 -56.28
CA LEU A 859 -0.31 59.41 -57.32
C LEU A 859 0.42 59.64 -58.66
N ALA A 860 -0.34 59.82 -59.74
CA ALA A 860 0.20 60.34 -60.99
C ALA A 860 0.78 61.75 -60.80
N ASN A 861 1.77 62.13 -61.62
CA ASN A 861 2.34 63.48 -61.62
C ASN A 861 1.24 64.54 -61.84
N ASP A 862 1.41 65.73 -61.26
CA ASP A 862 0.44 66.82 -61.18
C ASP A 862 -0.72 66.59 -60.16
N TYR A 863 -0.72 65.50 -59.37
CA TYR A 863 -1.69 65.24 -58.30
C TYR A 863 -1.06 65.07 -56.90
N SER A 864 -1.80 65.52 -55.88
CA SER A 864 -1.46 65.38 -54.47
C SER A 864 -2.67 64.99 -53.63
N TRP A 865 -2.45 64.28 -52.52
CA TRP A 865 -3.48 63.97 -51.55
C TRP A 865 -3.91 65.20 -50.74
N SER A 866 -5.20 65.30 -50.42
CA SER A 866 -5.74 66.24 -49.45
C SER A 866 -6.81 65.58 -48.60
N VAL A 867 -6.83 65.92 -47.32
CA VAL A 867 -8.00 65.65 -46.47
C VAL A 867 -9.06 66.73 -46.75
N ASP A 868 -10.32 66.33 -46.85
CA ASP A 868 -11.49 67.19 -46.99
C ASP A 868 -12.49 66.91 -45.86
N THR A 869 -12.74 67.95 -45.07
CA THR A 869 -13.70 67.98 -43.95
C THR A 869 -14.86 68.94 -44.22
N SER A 870 -14.96 69.49 -45.44
CA SER A 870 -15.98 70.50 -45.80
C SER A 870 -17.40 69.94 -45.92
N ASN A 871 -17.53 68.62 -46.17
CA ASN A 871 -18.82 67.92 -46.17
C ASN A 871 -19.14 67.42 -44.75
N ALA A 872 -20.10 68.08 -44.09
CA ALA A 872 -20.49 67.75 -42.72
C ALA A 872 -20.94 66.28 -42.58
N GLY A 873 -20.34 65.57 -41.61
CA GLY A 873 -20.53 64.16 -41.35
C GLY A 873 -19.51 63.22 -42.02
N PHE A 874 -18.55 63.76 -42.78
CA PHE A 874 -17.53 62.97 -43.49
C PHE A 874 -16.11 63.52 -43.25
N VAL A 875 -15.13 62.62 -43.20
CA VAL A 875 -13.70 62.92 -43.38
C VAL A 875 -13.23 62.13 -44.60
N ASN A 876 -12.86 62.86 -45.64
CA ASN A 876 -12.56 62.32 -46.96
C ASN A 876 -11.09 62.50 -47.30
N LEU A 877 -10.47 61.49 -47.92
CA LEU A 877 -9.17 61.58 -48.56
C LEU A 877 -9.39 61.71 -50.07
N THR A 878 -8.99 62.84 -50.65
CA THR A 878 -9.33 63.21 -52.03
C THR A 878 -8.08 63.53 -52.84
N VAL A 879 -8.08 63.12 -54.11
CA VAL A 879 -7.05 63.48 -55.10
C VAL A 879 -7.30 64.90 -55.61
N ILE A 880 -6.36 65.81 -55.36
CA ILE A 880 -6.40 67.21 -55.82
C ILE A 880 -5.20 67.52 -56.73
N PRO A 881 -5.22 68.62 -57.52
CA PRO A 881 -4.07 69.01 -58.33
C PRO A 881 -2.91 69.51 -57.44
N GLU A 882 -1.68 69.21 -57.83
CA GLU A 882 -0.48 69.71 -57.15
C GLU A 882 -0.50 71.25 -57.00
N PRO A 883 -0.07 71.79 -55.85
CA PRO A 883 -0.03 73.23 -55.61
C PRO A 883 1.08 73.90 -56.43
N ARG A 884 0.74 74.29 -57.67
CA ARG A 884 1.62 75.01 -58.61
C ARG A 884 2.37 76.13 -57.89
N LEU A 885 3.71 76.11 -57.95
CA LEU A 885 4.66 77.03 -57.27
C LEU A 885 4.54 78.54 -57.65
N GLY A 886 3.47 78.96 -58.32
CA GLY A 886 3.31 80.25 -58.98
C GLY A 886 2.33 81.26 -58.35
N LEU A 887 1.90 81.11 -57.09
CA LEU A 887 1.04 82.13 -56.44
C LEU A 887 1.30 82.37 -54.94
N LEU A 888 2.57 82.24 -54.51
CA LEU A 888 2.99 82.46 -53.12
C LEU A 888 3.01 83.97 -52.75
N GLY A 889 1.85 84.61 -52.70
CA GLY A 889 1.75 86.06 -52.42
C GLY A 889 0.38 86.65 -52.07
N ALA A 890 -0.73 85.91 -52.20
CA ALA A 890 -2.09 86.50 -52.08
C ALA A 890 -2.80 86.29 -50.72
N PHE A 891 -2.51 85.20 -49.98
CA PHE A 891 -3.31 84.79 -48.81
C PHE A 891 -2.63 84.93 -47.43
N GLY A 892 -1.34 85.27 -47.38
CA GLY A 892 -0.51 85.21 -46.16
C GLY A 892 -0.75 86.29 -45.09
N LEU A 893 -1.88 87.03 -45.09
CA LEU A 893 -2.05 88.22 -44.24
C LEU A 893 -3.39 88.33 -43.48
N LEU A 894 -4.17 87.24 -43.34
CA LEU A 894 -5.45 87.30 -42.60
C LEU A 894 -5.48 86.57 -41.24
N PHE A 895 -4.54 85.66 -40.96
CA PHE A 895 -4.55 84.85 -39.72
C PHE A 895 -3.75 85.43 -38.54
N LEU A 896 -3.06 86.56 -38.71
CA LEU A 896 -2.19 87.14 -37.67
C LEU A 896 -2.93 87.91 -36.55
N LEU A 897 -4.27 87.92 -36.52
CA LEU A 897 -5.09 88.76 -35.62
C LEU A 897 -6.24 88.03 -34.90
N ARG A 898 -5.99 86.87 -34.25
CA ARG A 898 -6.89 86.38 -33.19
C ARG A 898 -6.24 85.67 -32.00
N ARG A 899 -5.10 86.17 -31.49
CA ARG A 899 -4.57 85.75 -30.18
C ARG A 899 -5.21 86.57 -29.05
N ARG A 900 -5.70 85.89 -28.00
CA ARG A 900 -6.37 86.38 -26.76
C ARG A 900 -7.84 86.86 -26.90
N ARG A 901 -8.77 86.13 -26.27
CA ARG A 901 -9.23 86.41 -24.89
C ARG A 901 -10.11 85.27 -24.35
N SER A 902 -10.20 85.22 -23.02
CA SER A 902 -10.85 84.18 -22.18
C SER A 902 -10.45 82.77 -22.61
#